data_AF-A0A067BRT6-F1
#
_entry.id   AF-A0A067BRT6-F1
#
_cell.length_a   1.000
_cell.length_b   1.000
_cell.length_c   1.000
_cell.angle_alpha   90.00
_cell.angle_beta   90.00
_cell.angle_gamma   90.00
#
_symmetry.space_group_name_H-M   'P 1'
#
loop_
_entity.id
_entity.type
_entity.pdbx_description
1 polymer ?
#
loop_
_entity_poly.entity_id
_entity_poly.type
_entity_poly.pdbx_seq_one_letter_code
_entity_poly.pdbx_strand_id
1 'polypeptide(L)'
;MKVSLLLLLAGAASATFSSQCRGQQYNTDLPGDVIAKSYRFFASECCADCQNTDGCAAYVHYYGTCYLKASTGTARSLWGATSATLKSTAPSSCSRLQADTYYWGADVGSTFRFTPAGCCADCDANPRCERFTSYLGWCMMHSKDAVRYNGVWGATSGSRSLPSPTPSPSTAKPTYPPTPAPTDAPTQAPTQAPTDAPTQAPTDAPTTAPTVAPTVAPTVAPTVAPTAAPTAAPTVAPTVAPTIAPTAAPTVAPTIAPTAAPTVAPTVAPTTVPTVAPTTAPVCARTRKSWNSYTEAEKTTYKKAIETAMTNGTYAVFAKIHRNQMTWYEAHGTCVFLYWHRRFLLGFENMLQSLDPSFACVTIPYFDYVQDSVAFRAGSCKSVSACSSIARELTGFKTSFQWSRGNWATAKFTPDMSFVNIKSTVLPSGQSPTLADVSKSIEGRVHNSVHNLLGADMTTSSSPKEPMFWSHHALIDLLHTINFECRAKGLPKNDPKVFSSCSVRSGAAKVDANSVVNMLEDGTSQNVDETAVTKPWFAGVPNKYYDLSDVTQLGAFSYNYEMSGFLKDLLTNCDNVVPDNREDAVIVDTPHVLTTTYRKDNADERVWQRAMMQLGAASNLTVSDAELEMEKVQTLLYENCFPGTIQDFDPEFKKLMGMENMKSHDLMLLESIQSGANPIKLPLDKWTAINEQTYHCRGDVKVLE
;
A
#
# COMPACT_ATOMS: atom_id res chain seq x y z
N MET A 1 -54.57 -35.56 -25.46
CA MET A 1 -53.72 -34.73 -26.35
C MET A 1 -52.29 -34.75 -25.85
N LYS A 2 -51.29 -34.70 -26.73
CA LYS A 2 -49.90 -34.39 -26.36
C LYS A 2 -49.62 -32.92 -26.72
N VAL A 3 -48.91 -32.20 -25.87
CA VAL A 3 -48.36 -30.87 -26.20
C VAL A 3 -46.84 -30.98 -26.05
N SER A 4 -46.14 -30.99 -27.18
CA SER A 4 -44.67 -30.90 -27.20
C SER A 4 -44.27 -29.43 -27.20
N LEU A 5 -43.48 -29.02 -26.20
CA LEU A 5 -42.86 -27.69 -26.20
C LEU A 5 -41.49 -27.81 -26.89
N LEU A 6 -41.30 -27.10 -28.01
CA LEU A 6 -40.02 -27.09 -28.73
C LEU A 6 -39.01 -26.22 -27.96
N LEU A 7 -37.83 -26.79 -27.67
CA LEU A 7 -36.66 -25.99 -27.30
C LEU A 7 -36.07 -25.34 -28.56
N LEU A 8 -35.88 -24.03 -28.52
CA LEU A 8 -35.09 -23.30 -29.52
C LEU A 8 -33.60 -23.35 -29.13
N LEU A 9 -32.85 -24.21 -29.83
CA LEU A 9 -31.39 -24.26 -29.74
C LEU A 9 -30.77 -23.06 -30.48
N ALA A 10 -30.39 -22.03 -29.74
CA ALA A 10 -29.52 -20.97 -30.25
C ALA A 10 -28.06 -21.45 -30.21
N GLY A 11 -27.52 -21.86 -31.35
CA GLY A 11 -26.12 -22.28 -31.47
C GLY A 11 -25.17 -21.10 -31.32
N ALA A 12 -24.43 -21.03 -30.22
CA ALA A 12 -23.34 -20.07 -30.05
C ALA A 12 -22.16 -20.45 -30.97
N ALA A 13 -21.84 -19.58 -31.93
CA ALA A 13 -20.69 -19.78 -32.81
C ALA A 13 -19.39 -19.48 -32.04
N SER A 14 -18.51 -20.48 -31.91
CA SER A 14 -17.23 -20.34 -31.22
C SER A 14 -16.27 -19.40 -31.97
N ALA A 15 -16.13 -18.17 -31.48
CA ALA A 15 -15.13 -17.23 -31.97
C ALA A 15 -13.72 -17.67 -31.51
N THR A 16 -12.89 -18.14 -32.43
CA THR A 16 -11.50 -18.50 -32.16
C THR A 16 -10.62 -17.25 -32.08
N PHE A 17 -10.22 -16.87 -30.87
CA PHE A 17 -9.32 -15.72 -30.66
C PHE A 17 -7.92 -15.99 -31.25
N SER A 18 -7.57 -15.20 -32.27
CA SER A 18 -6.23 -15.20 -32.87
C SER A 18 -5.26 -14.39 -32.01
N SER A 19 -4.08 -14.94 -31.70
CA SER A 19 -3.08 -14.30 -30.84
C SER A 19 -2.30 -13.19 -31.58
N GLN A 20 -2.85 -11.97 -31.54
CA GLN A 20 -2.28 -10.80 -32.23
C GLN A 20 -1.16 -10.06 -31.47
N CYS A 21 -0.96 -10.31 -30.17
CA CYS A 21 0.23 -9.84 -29.45
C CYS A 21 1.27 -10.95 -29.30
N ARG A 22 2.55 -10.56 -29.26
CA ARG A 22 3.70 -11.46 -29.10
C ARG A 22 4.57 -11.06 -27.92
N GLY A 23 5.22 -12.07 -27.33
CA GLY A 23 6.18 -11.89 -26.25
C GLY A 23 5.56 -11.23 -25.03
N GLN A 24 4.52 -11.85 -24.46
CA GLN A 24 3.98 -11.39 -23.19
C GLN A 24 5.03 -11.61 -22.08
N GLN A 25 5.53 -10.51 -21.53
CA GLN A 25 6.57 -10.43 -20.53
C GLN A 25 5.95 -9.96 -19.22
N TYR A 26 5.96 -10.83 -18.21
CA TYR A 26 5.54 -10.50 -16.85
C TYR A 26 6.65 -9.73 -16.12
N ASN A 27 6.26 -8.94 -15.12
CA ASN A 27 7.11 -8.08 -14.31
C ASN A 27 8.04 -7.16 -15.12
N THR A 28 7.53 -6.63 -16.23
CA THR A 28 8.29 -5.92 -17.26
C THR A 28 7.56 -4.66 -17.74
N ASP A 29 8.28 -3.53 -17.75
CA ASP A 29 7.93 -2.33 -18.52
C ASP A 29 8.74 -2.31 -19.82
N LEU A 30 8.09 -1.83 -20.87
CA LEU A 30 8.69 -1.53 -22.16
C LEU A 30 8.79 0.01 -22.24
N PRO A 31 9.94 0.63 -21.88
CA PRO A 31 10.06 2.08 -21.82
C PRO A 31 9.79 2.71 -23.19
N GLY A 32 9.08 3.84 -23.21
CA GLY A 32 8.64 4.47 -24.45
C GLY A 32 7.41 5.34 -24.23
N ASP A 33 7.09 6.16 -25.22
CA ASP A 33 6.04 7.17 -25.13
C ASP A 33 4.65 6.56 -25.00
N VAL A 34 3.95 6.92 -23.92
CA VAL A 34 2.57 6.49 -23.66
C VAL A 34 1.61 7.38 -24.45
N ILE A 35 1.16 6.88 -25.61
CA ILE A 35 0.25 7.61 -26.50
C ILE A 35 -1.22 7.54 -26.08
N ALA A 36 -1.57 6.51 -25.30
CA ALA A 36 -2.90 6.37 -24.72
C ALA A 36 -2.83 5.54 -23.43
N LYS A 37 -3.88 5.65 -22.62
CA LYS A 37 -4.13 4.77 -21.48
C LYS A 37 -5.56 4.27 -21.54
N SER A 38 -5.75 3.01 -21.18
CA SER A 38 -7.06 2.43 -20.90
C SER A 38 -7.03 1.73 -19.56
N TYR A 39 -8.17 1.67 -18.87
CA TYR A 39 -8.28 0.88 -17.65
C TYR A 39 -8.79 -0.51 -18.01
N ARG A 40 -7.95 -1.51 -17.76
CA ARG A 40 -8.23 -2.93 -17.99
C ARG A 40 -7.71 -3.74 -16.83
N PHE A 41 -8.40 -4.82 -16.59
CA PHE A 41 -8.29 -5.65 -15.40
C PHE A 41 -7.24 -6.74 -15.62
N PHE A 42 -7.15 -7.26 -16.86
CA PHE A 42 -6.10 -8.19 -17.29
C PHE A 42 -5.24 -7.64 -18.43
N ALA A 43 -3.97 -8.03 -18.44
CA ALA A 43 -3.03 -7.69 -19.51
C ALA A 43 -3.45 -8.21 -20.89
N SER A 44 -4.16 -9.34 -20.94
CA SER A 44 -4.73 -9.89 -22.18
C SER A 44 -5.71 -8.94 -22.87
N GLU A 45 -6.47 -8.13 -22.11
CA GLU A 45 -7.38 -7.12 -22.67
C GLU A 45 -6.63 -5.95 -23.31
N CYS A 46 -5.48 -5.54 -22.73
CA CYS A 46 -4.63 -4.47 -23.27
C CYS A 46 -4.13 -4.76 -24.69
N CYS A 47 -4.07 -6.03 -25.08
CA CYS A 47 -3.76 -6.42 -26.44
C CYS A 47 -4.80 -5.90 -27.45
N ALA A 48 -6.08 -5.97 -27.11
CA ALA A 48 -7.17 -5.48 -27.95
C ALA A 48 -7.26 -3.95 -27.95
N ASP A 49 -7.01 -3.30 -26.81
CA ASP A 49 -6.94 -1.83 -26.77
C ASP A 49 -5.79 -1.28 -27.62
N CYS A 50 -4.62 -1.95 -27.60
CA CYS A 50 -3.49 -1.58 -28.44
C CYS A 50 -3.82 -1.77 -29.94
N GLN A 51 -4.49 -2.84 -30.34
CA GLN A 51 -4.97 -3.03 -31.73
C GLN A 51 -5.89 -1.90 -32.20
N ASN A 52 -6.73 -1.37 -31.30
CA ASN A 52 -7.68 -0.30 -31.59
C ASN A 52 -7.12 1.11 -31.30
N THR A 53 -5.82 1.23 -31.06
CA THR A 53 -5.13 2.50 -30.76
C THR A 53 -4.10 2.80 -31.85
N ASP A 54 -4.40 3.80 -32.68
CA ASP A 54 -3.53 4.28 -33.75
C ASP A 54 -2.08 4.51 -33.30
N GLY A 55 -1.16 3.75 -33.90
CA GLY A 55 0.28 3.84 -33.63
C GLY A 55 0.76 3.03 -32.41
N CYS A 56 -0.10 2.27 -31.73
CA CYS A 56 0.33 1.41 -30.63
C CYS A 56 1.16 0.22 -31.12
N ALA A 57 2.42 0.17 -30.70
CA ALA A 57 3.35 -0.92 -30.98
C ALA A 57 3.45 -1.93 -29.83
N ALA A 58 3.08 -1.54 -28.60
CA ALA A 58 3.09 -2.39 -27.42
C ALA A 58 2.17 -1.85 -26.33
N TYR A 59 1.78 -2.70 -25.38
CA TYR A 59 1.19 -2.26 -24.13
C TYR A 59 2.07 -2.65 -22.93
N VAL A 60 1.90 -1.93 -21.82
CA VAL A 60 2.34 -2.33 -20.49
C VAL A 60 1.13 -2.24 -19.56
N HIS A 61 0.61 -3.36 -19.08
CA HIS A 61 -0.48 -3.43 -18.10
C HIS A 61 0.12 -3.34 -16.70
N TYR A 62 -0.28 -2.38 -15.87
CA TYR A 62 0.24 -2.20 -14.51
C TYR A 62 -0.87 -1.62 -13.63
N TYR A 63 -1.23 -2.33 -12.55
CA TYR A 63 -2.33 -2.00 -11.63
C TYR A 63 -3.59 -1.48 -12.33
N GLY A 64 -4.30 -2.37 -13.04
CA GLY A 64 -5.58 -2.03 -13.66
C GLY A 64 -5.49 -1.07 -14.87
N THR A 65 -4.29 -0.72 -15.33
CA THR A 65 -4.07 0.30 -16.37
C THR A 65 -3.18 -0.22 -17.49
N CYS A 66 -3.67 -0.22 -18.73
CA CYS A 66 -2.84 -0.37 -19.92
C CYS A 66 -2.18 0.97 -20.25
N TYR A 67 -0.86 1.00 -20.30
CA TYR A 67 -0.06 2.09 -20.85
C TYR A 67 0.30 1.71 -22.29
N LEU A 68 -0.40 2.29 -23.26
CA LEU A 68 -0.26 1.97 -24.68
C LEU A 68 0.89 2.78 -25.27
N LYS A 69 1.89 2.09 -25.83
CA LYS A 69 3.19 2.65 -26.22
C LYS A 69 3.31 2.79 -27.73
N ALA A 70 3.81 3.93 -28.23
CA ALA A 70 4.11 4.11 -29.66
C ALA A 70 5.36 3.32 -30.12
N SER A 71 6.29 3.10 -29.21
CA SER A 71 7.57 2.43 -29.46
C SER A 71 8.07 1.81 -28.15
N THR A 72 9.07 0.94 -28.26
CA THR A 72 9.66 0.24 -27.12
C THR A 72 11.18 0.35 -27.18
N GLY A 73 11.78 0.99 -26.18
CA GLY A 73 13.19 0.85 -25.86
C GLY A 73 13.50 -0.50 -25.19
N THR A 74 14.72 -0.66 -24.68
CA THR A 74 15.14 -1.86 -23.96
C THR A 74 14.21 -2.14 -22.77
N ALA A 75 13.64 -3.35 -22.72
CA ALA A 75 12.79 -3.80 -21.64
C ALA A 75 13.50 -3.69 -20.28
N ARG A 76 12.76 -3.32 -19.23
CA ARG A 76 13.25 -3.26 -17.85
C ARG A 76 12.25 -3.92 -16.91
N SER A 77 12.71 -4.41 -15.77
CA SER A 77 11.77 -4.94 -14.78
C SER A 77 10.90 -3.80 -14.20
N LEU A 78 9.61 -4.07 -14.12
CA LEU A 78 8.63 -3.31 -13.35
C LEU A 78 7.66 -4.31 -12.74
N TRP A 79 7.65 -4.42 -11.42
CA TRP A 79 6.90 -5.47 -10.74
C TRP A 79 5.39 -5.32 -10.92
N GLY A 80 4.65 -6.42 -11.00
CA GLY A 80 3.21 -6.41 -11.25
C GLY A 80 2.82 -5.85 -12.62
N ALA A 81 3.78 -5.46 -13.47
CA ALA A 81 3.52 -5.01 -14.83
C ALA A 81 3.63 -6.17 -15.83
N THR A 82 2.66 -6.31 -16.74
CA THR A 82 2.69 -7.32 -17.79
C THR A 82 2.59 -6.63 -19.15
N SER A 83 3.58 -6.83 -20.00
CA SER A 83 3.71 -6.11 -21.28
C SER A 83 3.76 -7.06 -22.48
N ALA A 84 3.30 -6.63 -23.65
CA ALA A 84 3.50 -7.37 -24.89
C ALA A 84 3.57 -6.43 -26.10
N THR A 85 4.20 -6.90 -27.18
CA THR A 85 4.30 -6.17 -28.46
C THR A 85 3.20 -6.59 -29.44
N LEU A 86 2.76 -5.65 -30.27
CA LEU A 86 1.65 -5.83 -31.21
C LEU A 86 2.12 -6.38 -32.57
N LYS A 87 1.31 -7.23 -33.21
CA LYS A 87 1.46 -7.58 -34.63
C LYS A 87 0.56 -6.67 -35.48
N SER A 88 1.15 -5.99 -36.46
CA SER A 88 0.46 -5.01 -37.33
C SER A 88 -0.61 -5.63 -38.24
N THR A 89 -1.82 -5.02 -38.28
CA THR A 89 -2.89 -5.23 -39.27
C THR A 89 -3.82 -3.99 -39.40
N ALA A 90 -4.76 -4.02 -40.35
CA ALA A 90 -5.45 -2.87 -41.01
C ALA A 90 -6.57 -2.14 -40.19
N PRO A 91 -7.13 -0.99 -40.67
CA PRO A 91 -7.85 0.01 -39.85
C PRO A 91 -9.40 -0.14 -39.76
N SER A 92 -10.03 0.77 -38.98
CA SER A 92 -11.44 0.74 -38.51
C SER A 92 -12.43 1.66 -39.27
N SER A 93 -13.73 1.60 -38.90
CA SER A 93 -14.85 2.27 -39.61
C SER A 93 -15.11 3.73 -39.23
N CYS A 94 -14.63 4.19 -38.07
CA CYS A 94 -14.74 5.60 -37.67
C CYS A 94 -13.44 6.37 -37.95
N SER A 95 -13.52 7.70 -37.95
CA SER A 95 -12.34 8.55 -37.98
C SER A 95 -11.54 8.41 -36.68
N ARG A 96 -10.24 8.73 -36.74
CA ARG A 96 -9.36 8.72 -35.55
C ARG A 96 -10.01 9.50 -34.40
N LEU A 97 -10.13 8.83 -33.26
CA LEU A 97 -10.70 9.39 -32.03
C LEU A 97 -9.99 10.66 -31.58
N GLN A 98 -10.77 11.61 -31.09
CA GLN A 98 -10.32 12.95 -30.72
C GLN A 98 -10.50 13.13 -29.21
N ALA A 99 -9.39 13.13 -28.48
CA ALA A 99 -9.35 13.38 -27.04
C ALA A 99 -9.72 14.82 -26.70
N ASP A 100 -10.19 15.03 -25.46
CA ASP A 100 -10.66 16.27 -24.86
C ASP A 100 -11.61 17.08 -25.76
N THR A 101 -12.32 16.37 -26.65
CA THR A 101 -13.27 16.91 -27.62
C THR A 101 -14.66 16.44 -27.25
N TYR A 102 -15.62 17.36 -27.30
CA TYR A 102 -17.02 17.11 -26.99
C TYR A 102 -17.90 17.76 -28.06
N TYR A 103 -18.82 17.00 -28.66
CA TYR A 103 -19.89 17.56 -29.50
C TYR A 103 -21.15 17.78 -28.67
N TRP A 104 -21.76 18.96 -28.75
CA TRP A 104 -22.93 19.35 -27.96
C TRP A 104 -24.09 19.81 -28.86
N GLY A 105 -25.29 19.32 -28.55
CA GLY A 105 -26.51 19.60 -29.29
C GLY A 105 -26.61 18.82 -30.62
N ALA A 106 -27.75 19.00 -31.29
CA ALA A 106 -28.13 18.22 -32.48
C ALA A 106 -28.15 16.69 -32.24
N ASP A 107 -28.56 16.29 -31.04
CA ASP A 107 -28.56 14.90 -30.60
C ASP A 107 -29.59 14.06 -31.37
N VAL A 108 -29.15 12.87 -31.81
CA VAL A 108 -29.95 11.91 -32.59
C VAL A 108 -30.06 10.55 -31.91
N GLY A 109 -29.59 10.46 -30.66
CA GLY A 109 -29.71 9.32 -29.76
C GLY A 109 -28.67 9.37 -28.65
N SER A 110 -28.85 8.53 -27.63
CA SER A 110 -27.80 8.21 -26.67
C SER A 110 -27.91 6.76 -26.24
N THR A 111 -26.78 6.19 -25.84
CA THR A 111 -26.65 4.83 -25.31
C THR A 111 -25.62 4.83 -24.18
N PHE A 112 -25.63 3.78 -23.36
CA PHE A 112 -24.63 3.63 -22.30
C PHE A 112 -23.54 2.65 -22.79
N ARG A 113 -22.33 3.17 -23.01
CA ARG A 113 -21.16 2.45 -23.57
C ARG A 113 -19.88 2.93 -22.91
N PHE A 114 -19.20 2.01 -22.23
CA PHE A 114 -17.92 2.26 -21.56
C PHE A 114 -16.71 2.51 -22.49
N THR A 115 -16.88 2.49 -23.82
CA THR A 115 -15.78 2.72 -24.77
C THR A 115 -16.19 3.64 -25.92
N PRO A 116 -15.29 4.53 -26.38
CA PRO A 116 -15.51 5.30 -27.61
C PRO A 116 -15.65 4.41 -28.86
N ALA A 117 -15.08 3.20 -28.84
CA ALA A 117 -15.27 2.20 -29.90
C ALA A 117 -16.69 1.60 -29.91
N GLY A 118 -17.29 1.35 -28.73
CA GLY A 118 -18.70 0.98 -28.63
C GLY A 118 -19.63 2.13 -29.02
N CYS A 119 -19.21 3.37 -28.75
CA CYS A 119 -19.92 4.57 -29.19
C CYS A 119 -19.82 4.80 -30.71
N CYS A 120 -18.67 4.51 -31.31
CA CYS A 120 -18.50 4.40 -32.76
C CYS A 120 -19.45 3.35 -33.36
N ALA A 121 -19.51 2.13 -32.78
CA ALA A 121 -20.41 1.08 -33.26
C ALA A 121 -21.90 1.44 -33.17
N ASP A 122 -22.33 2.08 -32.08
CA ASP A 122 -23.72 2.57 -31.95
C ASP A 122 -24.02 3.73 -32.92
N CYS A 123 -23.05 4.63 -33.13
CA CYS A 123 -23.17 5.68 -34.15
C CYS A 123 -23.20 5.08 -35.57
N ASP A 124 -22.46 4.00 -35.83
CA ASP A 124 -22.51 3.30 -37.10
C ASP A 124 -23.86 2.59 -37.32
N ALA A 125 -24.45 2.04 -36.26
CA ALA A 125 -25.79 1.45 -36.26
C ALA A 125 -26.92 2.50 -36.37
N ASN A 126 -26.69 3.76 -35.98
CA ASN A 126 -27.67 4.84 -36.05
C ASN A 126 -27.56 5.64 -37.36
N PRO A 127 -28.49 5.51 -38.33
CA PRO A 127 -28.40 6.19 -39.62
C PRO A 127 -28.57 7.72 -39.54
N ARG A 128 -28.90 8.28 -38.38
CA ARG A 128 -28.95 9.73 -38.12
C ARG A 128 -27.67 10.25 -37.46
N CYS A 129 -26.81 9.37 -36.95
CA CYS A 129 -25.55 9.73 -36.34
C CYS A 129 -24.47 9.93 -37.41
N GLU A 130 -23.79 11.08 -37.33
CA GLU A 130 -22.61 11.42 -38.14
C GLU A 130 -21.38 11.66 -37.25
N ARG A 131 -21.62 12.07 -35.99
CA ARG A 131 -20.62 12.35 -34.96
C ARG A 131 -21.05 11.77 -33.62
N PHE A 132 -20.11 11.41 -32.78
CA PHE A 132 -20.40 10.92 -31.44
C PHE A 132 -19.45 11.50 -30.39
N THR A 133 -19.88 11.46 -29.14
CA THR A 133 -19.12 11.86 -27.96
C THR A 133 -19.25 10.79 -26.88
N SER A 134 -18.12 10.20 -26.50
CA SER A 134 -18.02 9.29 -25.36
C SER A 134 -17.56 10.09 -24.13
N TYR A 135 -18.36 10.14 -23.08
CA TYR A 135 -18.06 10.88 -21.85
C TYR A 135 -18.73 10.22 -20.64
N LEU A 136 -17.97 9.94 -19.57
CA LEU A 136 -18.46 9.34 -18.31
C LEU A 136 -19.36 8.09 -18.51
N GLY A 137 -18.98 7.20 -19.45
CA GLY A 137 -19.73 5.97 -19.77
C GLY A 137 -20.94 6.16 -20.69
N TRP A 138 -21.32 7.41 -20.99
CA TRP A 138 -22.35 7.72 -21.98
C TRP A 138 -21.76 7.84 -23.37
N CYS A 139 -22.47 7.28 -24.34
CA CYS A 139 -22.34 7.60 -25.74
C CYS A 139 -23.46 8.56 -26.14
N MET A 140 -23.10 9.77 -26.54
CA MET A 140 -24.01 10.71 -27.17
C MET A 140 -23.78 10.67 -28.68
N MET A 141 -24.87 10.52 -29.43
CA MET A 141 -24.87 10.46 -30.89
C MET A 141 -25.49 11.75 -31.41
N HIS A 142 -24.86 12.37 -32.42
CA HIS A 142 -25.28 13.67 -32.96
C HIS A 142 -25.22 13.69 -34.49
N SER A 143 -25.97 14.61 -35.12
CA SER A 143 -25.80 14.91 -36.54
C SER A 143 -24.53 15.73 -36.79
N LYS A 144 -24.24 16.03 -38.07
CA LYS A 144 -23.23 17.04 -38.49
C LYS A 144 -23.44 18.45 -37.92
N ASP A 145 -24.61 18.75 -37.37
CA ASP A 145 -24.99 20.10 -36.93
C ASP A 145 -24.54 20.39 -35.47
N ALA A 146 -24.01 19.38 -34.78
CA ALA A 146 -23.52 19.47 -33.40
C ALA A 146 -22.29 20.39 -33.25
N VAL A 147 -22.30 21.24 -32.22
CA VAL A 147 -21.24 22.23 -31.96
C VAL A 147 -20.05 21.55 -31.29
N ARG A 148 -18.83 21.83 -31.77
CA ARG A 148 -17.60 21.26 -31.22
C ARG A 148 -17.02 22.12 -30.09
N TYR A 149 -16.74 21.50 -28.96
CA TYR A 149 -15.96 22.04 -27.85
C TYR A 149 -14.64 21.26 -27.71
N ASN A 150 -13.57 21.95 -27.31
CA ASN A 150 -12.23 21.40 -27.10
C ASN A 150 -11.77 21.73 -25.67
N GLY A 151 -10.91 20.90 -25.09
CA GLY A 151 -10.44 21.03 -23.71
C GLY A 151 -11.43 20.48 -22.66
N VAL A 152 -12.41 19.66 -23.09
CA VAL A 152 -13.37 19.02 -22.17
C VAL A 152 -12.74 17.73 -21.64
N TRP A 153 -12.05 17.85 -20.51
CA TRP A 153 -11.22 16.78 -19.93
C TRP A 153 -11.98 15.46 -19.80
N GLY A 154 -11.45 14.40 -20.42
CA GLY A 154 -12.03 13.06 -20.37
C GLY A 154 -13.17 12.79 -21.36
N ALA A 155 -13.52 13.75 -22.21
CA ALA A 155 -14.38 13.52 -23.38
C ALA A 155 -13.57 12.93 -24.55
N THR A 156 -14.14 11.99 -25.29
CA THR A 156 -13.54 11.43 -26.51
C THR A 156 -14.59 11.33 -27.60
N SER A 157 -14.42 12.14 -28.65
CA SER A 157 -15.35 12.19 -29.78
C SER A 157 -14.78 11.54 -31.04
N GLY A 158 -15.66 11.22 -31.98
CA GLY A 158 -15.29 10.77 -33.32
C GLY A 158 -16.38 11.10 -34.35
N SER A 159 -16.11 10.78 -35.61
CA SER A 159 -17.07 10.83 -36.70
C SER A 159 -17.06 9.53 -37.48
N ARG A 160 -18.11 9.24 -38.23
CA ARG A 160 -18.15 8.08 -39.13
C ARG A 160 -17.30 8.34 -40.37
N SER A 161 -16.59 7.33 -40.88
CA SER A 161 -15.85 7.44 -42.14
C SER A 161 -16.76 7.09 -43.32
N LEU A 162 -17.60 8.05 -43.73
CA LEU A 162 -18.39 7.89 -44.96
C LEU A 162 -17.45 7.73 -46.18
N PRO A 163 -17.69 6.76 -47.08
CA PRO A 163 -16.94 6.65 -48.31
C PRO A 163 -17.18 7.89 -49.19
N SER A 164 -16.10 8.53 -49.63
CA SER A 164 -16.18 9.72 -50.48
C SER A 164 -16.86 9.39 -51.82
N PRO A 165 -17.80 10.21 -52.33
CA PRO A 165 -18.47 9.97 -53.60
C PRO A 165 -17.44 10.03 -54.75
N THR A 166 -17.38 8.96 -55.55
CA THR A 166 -16.41 8.80 -56.64
C THR A 166 -16.54 9.93 -57.67
N PRO A 167 -15.47 10.68 -57.97
CA PRO A 167 -15.49 11.66 -59.05
C PRO A 167 -15.54 10.96 -60.42
N SER A 168 -16.41 11.43 -61.32
CA SER A 168 -16.46 10.96 -62.70
C SER A 168 -15.13 11.19 -63.44
N PRO A 169 -14.76 10.31 -64.39
CA PRO A 169 -13.50 10.44 -65.13
C PRO A 169 -13.51 11.68 -66.03
N SER A 170 -12.45 12.49 -65.93
CA SER A 170 -12.21 13.66 -66.78
C SER A 170 -11.16 13.36 -67.84
N THR A 171 -11.35 13.86 -69.06
CA THR A 171 -10.53 13.53 -70.24
C THR A 171 -9.58 14.65 -70.68
N ALA A 172 -8.30 14.29 -70.83
CA ALA A 172 -7.26 14.87 -71.68
C ALA A 172 -6.94 16.39 -71.68
N LYS A 173 -5.63 16.70 -71.67
CA LYS A 173 -5.00 18.05 -71.64
C LYS A 173 -4.27 18.36 -72.96
N PRO A 174 -4.28 19.62 -73.44
CA PRO A 174 -3.05 20.29 -73.96
C PRO A 174 -2.92 21.78 -73.49
N THR A 175 -1.84 22.24 -72.82
CA THR A 175 -0.64 22.97 -73.36
C THR A 175 -0.93 24.24 -74.18
N TYR A 176 -0.39 25.45 -73.90
CA TYR A 176 1.04 25.88 -73.93
C TYR A 176 1.36 27.18 -73.07
N PRO A 177 2.63 27.69 -72.98
CA PRO A 177 3.13 28.74 -72.02
C PRO A 177 3.68 30.04 -72.74
N PRO A 178 4.68 30.89 -72.29
CA PRO A 178 5.45 31.08 -71.01
C PRO A 178 5.80 32.56 -70.54
N THR A 179 6.64 32.72 -69.48
CA THR A 179 7.61 33.85 -69.13
C THR A 179 7.10 35.26 -68.64
N PRO A 180 7.92 36.17 -68.02
CA PRO A 180 8.90 36.03 -66.88
C PRO A 180 9.09 37.24 -65.88
N ALA A 181 9.56 36.98 -64.62
CA ALA A 181 10.43 37.81 -63.70
C ALA A 181 10.11 39.32 -63.40
N PRO A 182 10.90 40.11 -62.60
CA PRO A 182 11.88 39.89 -61.48
C PRO A 182 11.29 40.32 -60.09
N THR A 183 11.86 40.20 -58.86
CA THR A 183 13.17 40.45 -58.19
C THR A 183 13.57 41.93 -58.00
N ASP A 184 13.63 42.43 -56.73
CA ASP A 184 14.72 43.27 -56.17
C ASP A 184 14.54 43.57 -54.64
N ALA A 185 15.51 44.25 -53.98
CA ALA A 185 15.65 44.26 -52.50
C ALA A 185 15.78 45.67 -51.77
N PRO A 186 16.76 46.04 -50.89
CA PRO A 186 16.44 46.67 -49.59
C PRO A 186 17.10 48.04 -49.25
N THR A 187 16.62 48.74 -48.20
CA THR A 187 17.26 49.97 -47.64
C THR A 187 17.04 50.15 -46.10
N GLN A 188 17.79 51.06 -45.44
CA GLN A 188 17.85 51.28 -43.97
C GLN A 188 17.55 52.74 -43.53
N ALA A 189 17.45 52.96 -42.20
CA ALA A 189 17.81 54.20 -41.45
C ALA A 189 16.85 55.41 -41.59
N PRO A 190 16.89 56.49 -40.74
CA PRO A 190 17.95 56.93 -39.80
C PRO A 190 17.51 57.36 -38.37
N THR A 191 18.35 58.13 -37.65
CA THR A 191 18.29 58.48 -36.21
C THR A 191 18.68 59.94 -35.93
N GLN A 192 18.10 60.64 -34.92
CA GLN A 192 18.75 61.74 -34.14
C GLN A 192 17.97 62.25 -32.89
N ALA A 193 18.63 63.07 -32.05
CA ALA A 193 18.14 63.83 -30.86
C ALA A 193 18.50 65.35 -31.01
N PRO A 194 18.10 66.35 -30.16
CA PRO A 194 18.48 66.59 -28.72
C PRO A 194 17.25 66.98 -27.81
N THR A 195 17.24 67.11 -26.46
CA THR A 195 18.02 67.78 -25.36
C THR A 195 17.63 69.25 -25.04
N ASP A 196 17.14 69.56 -23.80
CA ASP A 196 17.55 70.68 -22.88
C ASP A 196 16.60 70.89 -21.64
N ALA A 197 16.96 71.79 -20.68
CA ALA A 197 16.44 71.91 -19.28
C ALA A 197 16.04 73.40 -18.89
N PRO A 198 16.16 74.01 -17.65
CA PRO A 198 16.42 73.57 -16.24
C PRO A 198 15.68 74.35 -15.07
N THR A 199 16.09 74.11 -13.79
CA THR A 199 15.98 74.96 -12.53
C THR A 199 14.62 75.14 -11.79
N GLN A 200 14.49 75.51 -10.48
CA GLN A 200 15.35 76.26 -9.50
C GLN A 200 15.40 75.67 -8.04
N ALA A 201 16.21 76.29 -7.15
CA ALA A 201 16.27 76.16 -5.67
C ALA A 201 16.61 77.54 -5.00
N PRO A 202 16.37 77.77 -3.67
CA PRO A 202 17.48 77.96 -2.67
C PRO A 202 17.18 77.40 -1.23
N THR A 203 18.15 76.88 -0.42
CA THR A 203 19.04 77.50 0.63
C THR A 203 18.29 78.05 1.88
N ASP A 204 18.66 77.86 3.18
CA ASP A 204 19.89 78.23 3.96
C ASP A 204 20.15 77.40 5.28
N ALA A 205 21.18 77.76 6.08
CA ALA A 205 21.65 77.19 7.39
C ALA A 205 21.97 78.34 8.42
N PRO A 206 22.79 78.28 9.52
CA PRO A 206 23.53 77.21 10.26
C PRO A 206 23.53 77.33 11.85
N THR A 207 24.55 76.77 12.56
CA THR A 207 24.99 77.00 13.99
C THR A 207 24.18 76.37 15.16
N THR A 208 24.69 76.01 16.37
CA THR A 208 26.04 76.08 17.03
C THR A 208 26.24 74.96 18.11
N ALA A 209 27.46 74.81 18.69
CA ALA A 209 27.79 73.92 19.84
C ALA A 209 28.14 74.69 21.14
N PRO A 210 28.35 74.03 22.32
CA PRO A 210 29.72 73.82 22.83
C PRO A 210 29.97 72.56 23.72
N THR A 211 31.19 72.46 24.28
CA THR A 211 31.86 71.28 24.91
C THR A 211 31.81 71.24 26.46
N VAL A 212 32.14 70.07 27.08
CA VAL A 212 33.13 69.88 28.19
C VAL A 212 33.23 68.38 28.60
N ALA A 213 34.35 67.94 29.19
CA ALA A 213 34.62 66.58 29.71
C ALA A 213 35.10 66.58 31.18
N PRO A 214 35.28 65.41 31.83
CA PRO A 214 36.65 65.07 32.28
C PRO A 214 37.02 63.56 32.29
N THR A 215 38.32 63.27 32.43
CA THR A 215 38.98 61.94 32.55
C THR A 215 38.99 61.40 34.01
N VAL A 216 39.43 60.17 34.33
CA VAL A 216 40.84 59.73 34.63
C VAL A 216 40.88 58.20 34.90
N ALA A 217 42.04 57.52 34.76
CA ALA A 217 42.29 56.11 35.12
C ALA A 217 43.62 55.92 35.90
N PRO A 218 43.79 54.82 36.69
CA PRO A 218 44.86 53.80 36.44
C PRO A 218 44.40 52.33 36.72
N THR A 219 44.92 51.25 36.10
CA THR A 219 46.24 50.55 36.24
C THR A 219 46.40 49.87 37.63
N VAL A 220 46.72 48.55 37.79
CA VAL A 220 47.98 47.82 37.45
C VAL A 220 47.75 46.31 37.10
N ALA A 221 48.73 45.66 36.45
CA ALA A 221 48.82 44.20 36.15
C ALA A 221 49.82 43.48 37.13
N PRO A 222 50.58 42.35 36.89
CA PRO A 222 51.06 41.76 35.61
C PRO A 222 51.31 40.20 35.48
N THR A 223 51.75 39.78 34.27
CA THR A 223 52.83 38.77 33.93
C THR A 223 52.64 37.21 33.75
N VAL A 224 53.01 36.75 32.53
CA VAL A 224 53.62 35.49 31.96
C VAL A 224 52.96 34.08 32.04
N ALA A 225 53.16 33.31 30.96
CA ALA A 225 52.97 31.85 30.74
C ALA A 225 54.26 31.03 31.12
N PRO A 226 54.60 29.78 30.65
CA PRO A 226 54.16 28.91 29.52
C PRO A 226 53.40 27.64 30.02
N THR A 227 53.39 26.38 29.52
CA THR A 227 54.17 25.57 28.52
C THR A 227 53.30 24.40 27.99
N ALA A 228 53.84 23.45 27.18
CA ALA A 228 53.07 22.37 26.50
C ALA A 228 53.69 20.95 26.55
N ALA A 229 52.81 19.92 26.64
CA ALA A 229 52.99 18.48 26.29
C ALA A 229 54.12 17.68 27.02
N PRO A 230 54.37 16.35 26.78
CA PRO A 230 53.60 15.29 26.07
C PRO A 230 53.50 13.90 26.80
N THR A 231 52.89 12.87 26.15
CA THR A 231 53.09 11.37 26.35
C THR A 231 52.69 10.70 27.69
N ALA A 232 52.45 9.38 27.84
CA ALA A 232 52.30 8.19 26.95
C ALA A 232 51.45 7.05 27.64
N ALA A 233 51.25 5.90 26.98
CA ALA A 233 50.56 4.66 27.47
C ALA A 233 51.53 3.71 28.27
N PRO A 234 51.22 2.46 28.77
CA PRO A 234 50.41 1.36 28.14
C PRO A 234 49.71 0.27 29.04
N THR A 235 49.18 -0.80 28.38
CA THR A 235 49.06 -2.26 28.78
C THR A 235 47.96 -2.86 29.71
N VAL A 236 46.99 -3.56 29.09
CA VAL A 236 46.67 -5.04 29.13
C VAL A 236 46.31 -5.81 30.45
N ALA A 237 45.03 -6.23 30.53
CA ALA A 237 44.45 -7.53 31.00
C ALA A 237 44.70 -8.07 32.46
N PRO A 238 44.06 -9.18 32.94
CA PRO A 238 42.97 -10.02 32.37
C PRO A 238 41.73 -10.24 33.30
N THR A 239 40.74 -11.01 32.82
CA THR A 239 39.49 -11.38 33.52
C THR A 239 39.59 -12.72 34.27
N VAL A 240 39.01 -12.83 35.47
CA VAL A 240 38.64 -14.11 36.12
C VAL A 240 37.33 -13.95 36.91
N ALA A 241 36.46 -14.97 36.91
CA ALA A 241 35.22 -15.02 37.71
C ALA A 241 35.47 -15.56 39.15
N PRO A 242 34.48 -15.50 40.06
CA PRO A 242 33.71 -16.74 40.26
C PRO A 242 32.21 -16.55 40.52
N THR A 243 31.47 -17.65 40.32
CA THR A 243 30.04 -17.84 40.64
C THR A 243 29.85 -18.22 42.12
N ILE A 244 28.67 -17.93 42.70
CA ILE A 244 27.84 -18.80 43.59
C ILE A 244 26.93 -17.97 44.53
N ALA A 245 25.68 -18.43 44.70
CA ALA A 245 24.66 -18.01 45.67
C ALA A 245 24.34 -19.23 46.58
N PRO A 246 23.43 -19.23 47.61
CA PRO A 246 22.31 -18.31 47.83
C PRO A 246 21.84 -18.03 49.30
N THR A 247 20.72 -17.29 49.41
CA THR A 247 19.61 -17.38 50.40
C THR A 247 19.71 -16.89 51.86
N ALA A 248 18.52 -16.41 52.29
CA ALA A 248 17.89 -16.46 53.61
C ALA A 248 18.23 -15.40 54.70
N ALA A 249 17.17 -14.70 55.13
CA ALA A 249 17.06 -14.03 56.43
C ALA A 249 16.39 -14.98 57.46
N PRO A 250 16.30 -14.63 58.76
CA PRO A 250 15.09 -13.91 59.19
C PRO A 250 15.21 -12.90 60.37
N THR A 251 14.25 -11.96 60.35
CA THR A 251 13.55 -11.22 61.41
C THR A 251 13.82 -11.52 62.90
N VAL A 252 14.04 -10.46 63.70
CA VAL A 252 13.58 -10.30 65.11
C VAL A 252 13.22 -8.83 65.39
N ALA A 253 12.20 -8.57 66.22
CA ALA A 253 11.93 -7.30 66.91
C ALA A 253 11.57 -7.59 68.39
N PRO A 254 11.78 -6.68 69.35
CA PRO A 254 10.61 -5.93 69.87
C PRO A 254 10.84 -4.51 70.46
N THR A 255 9.81 -3.68 70.33
CA THR A 255 9.13 -2.79 71.31
C THR A 255 9.82 -2.39 72.64
N ILE A 256 9.79 -1.08 72.97
CA ILE A 256 9.20 -0.45 74.20
C ILE A 256 9.39 1.09 74.19
N ALA A 257 8.49 1.85 74.84
CA ALA A 257 8.55 3.32 75.04
C ALA A 257 8.56 3.67 76.55
N PRO A 258 8.87 4.93 76.95
CA PRO A 258 7.74 5.79 77.36
C PRO A 258 7.86 7.32 77.14
N THR A 259 6.68 7.90 76.98
CA THR A 259 6.15 9.26 77.27
C THR A 259 7.03 10.35 77.93
N ALA A 260 7.04 11.54 77.32
CA ALA A 260 6.88 12.84 78.01
C ALA A 260 6.33 13.90 77.01
N ALA A 261 5.55 14.87 77.48
CA ALA A 261 5.02 15.99 76.67
C ALA A 261 5.34 17.33 77.36
N PRO A 262 5.43 18.44 76.59
CA PRO A 262 4.48 19.53 76.86
C PRO A 262 3.91 20.21 75.59
N THR A 263 2.92 21.07 75.79
CA THR A 263 2.01 21.60 74.76
C THR A 263 2.43 22.95 74.17
N VAL A 264 2.54 23.05 72.84
CA VAL A 264 2.36 24.30 72.07
C VAL A 264 1.71 23.97 70.71
N ALA A 265 0.81 24.83 70.23
CA ALA A 265 0.24 24.76 68.87
C ALA A 265 -0.25 26.16 68.42
N PRO A 266 -0.46 26.43 67.11
CA PRO A 266 0.03 25.71 65.93
C PRO A 266 0.86 26.60 64.98
N THR A 267 1.66 25.99 64.10
CA THR A 267 2.15 26.65 62.88
C THR A 267 2.17 25.63 61.75
N VAL A 268 1.51 25.94 60.63
CA VAL A 268 1.38 25.01 59.50
C VAL A 268 2.64 25.07 58.65
N ALA A 269 3.59 24.19 58.92
CA ALA A 269 4.69 23.91 58.01
C ALA A 269 4.17 23.05 56.83
N PRO A 270 4.62 23.29 55.58
CA PRO A 270 4.18 22.52 54.43
C PRO A 270 4.72 21.08 54.50
N THR A 271 3.87 20.11 54.18
CA THR A 271 4.24 18.68 54.16
C THR A 271 5.33 18.43 53.13
N THR A 272 6.56 18.17 53.59
CA THR A 272 7.62 17.62 52.74
C THR A 272 7.27 16.17 52.40
N VAL A 273 6.58 15.99 51.28
CA VAL A 273 6.38 14.66 50.67
C VAL A 273 7.77 14.00 50.54
N PRO A 274 7.96 12.76 51.02
CA PRO A 274 9.24 12.08 50.85
C PRO A 274 9.49 11.89 49.36
N THR A 275 10.53 12.53 48.84
CA THR A 275 10.96 12.36 47.45
C THR A 275 11.46 10.93 47.25
N VAL A 276 10.54 10.04 46.86
CA VAL A 276 10.89 8.72 46.34
C VAL A 276 11.84 8.97 45.17
N ALA A 277 13.07 8.44 45.24
CA ALA A 277 14.00 8.51 44.12
C ALA A 277 13.30 7.94 42.88
N PRO A 278 13.48 8.54 41.69
CA PRO A 278 12.77 8.10 40.49
C PRO A 278 13.13 6.65 40.20
N THR A 279 12.21 5.74 40.50
CA THR A 279 12.26 4.36 40.01
C THR A 279 12.29 4.44 38.50
N THR A 280 13.44 4.11 37.93
CA THR A 280 13.60 3.97 36.48
C THR A 280 12.48 3.07 35.98
N ALA A 281 11.63 3.60 35.09
CA ALA A 281 10.56 2.80 34.48
C ALA A 281 11.16 1.50 33.92
N PRO A 282 10.48 0.35 34.07
CA PRO A 282 11.02 -0.93 33.62
C PRO A 282 11.35 -0.81 32.12
N VAL A 283 12.61 -1.10 31.78
CA VAL A 283 13.07 -1.08 30.38
C VAL A 283 12.56 -2.36 29.70
N CYS A 284 11.28 -2.34 29.35
CA CYS A 284 10.60 -3.44 28.68
C CYS A 284 11.15 -3.57 27.25
N ALA A 285 11.77 -4.71 26.93
CA ALA A 285 12.08 -5.04 25.55
C ALA A 285 10.76 -5.20 24.76
N ARG A 286 10.56 -4.39 23.72
CA ARG A 286 9.34 -4.44 22.91
C ARG A 286 9.41 -5.62 21.94
N THR A 287 8.67 -6.68 22.23
CA THR A 287 8.43 -7.79 21.30
C THR A 287 6.93 -7.92 21.05
N ARG A 288 6.50 -7.68 19.81
CA ARG A 288 5.13 -7.96 19.37
C ARG A 288 5.02 -9.43 19.01
N LYS A 289 3.96 -10.10 19.47
CA LYS A 289 3.76 -11.55 19.27
C LYS A 289 2.41 -11.82 18.62
N SER A 290 2.17 -13.05 18.18
CA SER A 290 0.81 -13.47 17.83
C SER A 290 -0.08 -13.44 19.09
N TRP A 291 -1.39 -13.21 18.94
CA TRP A 291 -2.32 -13.39 20.06
C TRP A 291 -2.32 -14.82 20.62
N ASN A 292 -2.01 -15.81 19.79
CA ASN A 292 -1.84 -17.21 20.22
C ASN A 292 -0.61 -17.42 21.12
N SER A 293 0.40 -16.54 21.03
CA SER A 293 1.60 -16.53 21.87
C SER A 293 1.43 -15.76 23.19
N TYR A 294 0.38 -14.94 23.32
CA TYR A 294 0.14 -14.18 24.55
C TYR A 294 -0.34 -15.12 25.66
N THR A 295 0.32 -15.05 26.82
CA THR A 295 -0.20 -15.63 28.06
C THR A 295 -1.52 -14.97 28.46
N GLU A 296 -2.35 -15.67 29.23
CA GLU A 296 -3.61 -15.10 29.73
C GLU A 296 -3.42 -13.82 30.57
N ALA A 297 -2.24 -13.66 31.19
CA ALA A 297 -1.83 -12.42 31.86
C ALA A 297 -1.60 -11.28 30.84
N GLU A 298 -0.85 -11.51 29.77
CA GLU A 298 -0.65 -10.54 28.68
C GLU A 298 -1.98 -10.17 28.00
N LYS A 299 -2.82 -11.16 27.66
CA LYS A 299 -4.17 -10.92 27.10
C LYS A 299 -5.04 -10.06 28.02
N THR A 300 -5.09 -10.39 29.31
CA THR A 300 -5.86 -9.65 30.32
C THR A 300 -5.34 -8.21 30.44
N THR A 301 -4.02 -8.03 30.44
CA THR A 301 -3.37 -6.72 30.59
C THR A 301 -3.62 -5.85 29.35
N TYR A 302 -3.46 -6.39 28.13
CA TYR A 302 -3.79 -5.71 26.88
C TYR A 302 -5.26 -5.31 26.83
N LYS A 303 -6.20 -6.22 27.18
CA LYS A 303 -7.62 -5.89 27.19
C LYS A 303 -7.96 -4.80 28.21
N LYS A 304 -7.36 -4.82 29.41
CA LYS A 304 -7.52 -3.75 30.42
C LYS A 304 -6.94 -2.43 29.90
N ALA A 305 -5.82 -2.44 29.17
CA ALA A 305 -5.25 -1.23 28.57
C ALA A 305 -6.17 -0.60 27.51
N ILE A 306 -6.73 -1.42 26.61
CA ILE A 306 -7.73 -0.98 25.62
C ILE A 306 -9.00 -0.43 26.31
N GLU A 307 -9.54 -1.14 27.30
CA GLU A 307 -10.71 -0.72 28.09
C GLU A 307 -10.47 0.63 28.81
N THR A 308 -9.27 0.82 29.35
CA THR A 308 -8.82 2.07 29.98
C THR A 308 -8.72 3.19 28.94
N ALA A 309 -8.12 2.93 27.77
CA ALA A 309 -7.97 3.91 26.70
C ALA A 309 -9.33 4.38 26.15
N MET A 310 -10.28 3.46 26.00
CA MET A 310 -11.65 3.75 25.57
C MET A 310 -12.40 4.58 26.62
N THR A 311 -12.29 4.21 27.89
CA THR A 311 -12.96 4.89 29.01
C THR A 311 -12.40 6.29 29.27
N ASN A 312 -11.09 6.48 29.11
CA ASN A 312 -10.41 7.78 29.23
C ASN A 312 -10.52 8.63 27.94
N GLY A 313 -11.18 8.13 26.89
CA GLY A 313 -11.35 8.83 25.61
C GLY A 313 -10.10 8.92 24.74
N THR A 314 -8.91 8.55 25.23
CA THR A 314 -7.63 8.60 24.46
C THR A 314 -7.68 7.72 23.21
N TYR A 315 -8.37 6.57 23.27
CA TYR A 315 -8.60 5.69 22.12
C TYR A 315 -9.34 6.41 20.97
N ALA A 316 -10.26 7.33 21.29
CA ALA A 316 -11.02 8.08 20.29
C ALA A 316 -10.14 9.08 19.50
N VAL A 317 -9.03 9.54 20.08
CA VAL A 317 -8.07 10.44 19.41
C VAL A 317 -7.42 9.74 18.22
N PHE A 318 -7.04 8.47 18.38
CA PHE A 318 -6.46 7.68 17.29
C PHE A 318 -7.47 7.41 16.16
N ALA A 319 -8.73 7.10 16.50
CA ALA A 319 -9.79 6.98 15.50
C ALA A 319 -10.04 8.29 14.71
N LYS A 320 -9.85 9.47 15.34
CA LYS A 320 -9.89 10.77 14.63
C LYS A 320 -8.66 10.99 13.74
N ILE A 321 -7.45 10.63 14.19
CA ILE A 321 -6.22 10.80 13.40
C ILE A 321 -6.34 10.09 12.05
N HIS A 322 -6.76 8.83 12.05
CA HIS A 322 -6.95 8.05 10.82
C HIS A 322 -8.11 8.55 9.95
N ARG A 323 -9.14 9.17 10.56
CA ARG A 323 -10.28 9.76 9.85
C ARG A 323 -9.95 11.10 9.17
N ASN A 324 -8.97 11.85 9.67
CA ASN A 324 -8.59 13.16 9.15
C ASN A 324 -8.27 13.05 7.65
N GLN A 325 -8.96 13.83 6.80
CA GLN A 325 -8.93 13.66 5.34
C GLN A 325 -7.53 13.85 4.73
N MET A 326 -6.75 14.83 5.21
CA MET A 326 -5.37 15.06 4.73
C MET A 326 -4.47 13.90 5.10
N THR A 327 -4.63 13.40 6.33
CA THR A 327 -3.88 12.26 6.86
C THR A 327 -4.22 10.97 6.10
N TRP A 328 -5.51 10.73 5.83
CA TRP A 328 -6.00 9.57 5.08
C TRP A 328 -5.45 9.52 3.65
N TYR A 329 -5.43 10.65 2.94
CA TYR A 329 -4.87 10.77 1.59
C TYR A 329 -3.35 10.58 1.52
N GLU A 330 -2.64 10.75 2.63
CA GLU A 330 -1.21 10.43 2.69
C GLU A 330 -0.97 8.96 3.05
N ALA A 331 -1.76 8.44 4.00
CA ALA A 331 -1.70 7.08 4.48
C ALA A 331 -2.16 6.02 3.46
N HIS A 332 -3.07 6.32 2.54
CA HIS A 332 -3.73 5.31 1.68
C HIS A 332 -3.55 5.55 0.17
N GLY A 333 -3.23 4.48 -0.55
CA GLY A 333 -3.00 4.46 -1.99
C GLY A 333 -1.73 5.21 -2.40
N THR A 334 -0.67 5.10 -1.59
CA THR A 334 0.61 5.82 -1.72
C THR A 334 1.81 4.88 -1.47
N CYS A 335 3.04 5.33 -1.71
CA CYS A 335 4.23 4.54 -1.35
C CYS A 335 4.56 4.54 0.16
N VAL A 336 3.85 5.35 0.97
CA VAL A 336 4.19 5.60 2.38
C VAL A 336 3.25 4.93 3.37
N PHE A 337 2.22 4.22 2.88
CA PHE A 337 1.23 3.48 3.66
C PHE A 337 1.85 2.67 4.82
N LEU A 338 2.91 1.90 4.53
CA LEU A 338 3.58 1.06 5.53
C LEU A 338 4.23 1.86 6.67
N TYR A 339 4.93 2.96 6.35
CA TYR A 339 5.61 3.78 7.36
C TYR A 339 4.65 4.69 8.14
N TRP A 340 3.61 5.18 7.47
CA TRP A 340 2.57 5.94 8.14
C TRP A 340 1.89 5.07 9.23
N HIS A 341 1.48 3.85 8.86
CA HIS A 341 0.88 2.90 9.81
C HIS A 341 1.85 2.40 10.88
N ARG A 342 3.13 2.19 10.55
CA ARG A 342 4.19 1.89 11.55
C ARG A 342 4.29 2.97 12.62
N ARG A 343 4.36 4.25 12.24
CA ARG A 343 4.39 5.36 13.21
C ARG A 343 3.10 5.46 14.01
N PHE A 344 1.95 5.19 13.37
CA PHE A 344 0.64 5.18 14.03
C PHE A 344 0.53 4.08 15.11
N LEU A 345 1.02 2.87 14.82
CA LEU A 345 1.14 1.76 15.77
C LEU A 345 2.03 2.13 16.96
N LEU A 346 3.20 2.75 16.72
CA LEU A 346 4.12 3.18 17.78
C LEU A 346 3.49 4.21 18.72
N GLY A 347 2.81 5.23 18.17
CA GLY A 347 2.09 6.21 18.98
C GLY A 347 0.95 5.59 19.81
N PHE A 348 0.22 4.62 19.25
CA PHE A 348 -0.85 3.92 19.96
C PHE A 348 -0.30 3.02 21.08
N GLU A 349 0.77 2.28 20.81
CA GLU A 349 1.48 1.45 21.80
C GLU A 349 2.04 2.30 22.95
N ASN A 350 2.65 3.44 22.63
CA ASN A 350 3.11 4.44 23.61
C ASN A 350 1.95 5.00 24.45
N MET A 351 0.80 5.27 23.82
CA MET A 351 -0.40 5.71 24.54
C MET A 351 -0.87 4.65 25.53
N LEU A 352 -1.01 3.38 25.12
CA LEU A 352 -1.40 2.30 26.04
C LEU A 352 -0.42 2.16 27.22
N GLN A 353 0.89 2.19 26.95
CA GLN A 353 1.94 2.13 27.98
C GLN A 353 1.89 3.30 28.98
N SER A 354 1.31 4.44 28.59
CA SER A 354 1.23 5.64 29.43
C SER A 354 0.05 5.69 30.42
N LEU A 355 -0.96 4.82 30.27
CA LEU A 355 -2.23 4.95 31.02
C LEU A 355 -2.18 4.43 32.47
N ASP A 356 -1.33 3.44 32.77
CA ASP A 356 -1.17 2.81 34.09
C ASP A 356 0.21 2.12 34.13
N PRO A 357 0.97 2.17 35.25
CA PRO A 357 2.27 1.49 35.35
C PRO A 357 2.23 -0.02 35.05
N SER A 358 1.10 -0.70 35.27
CA SER A 358 0.90 -2.10 34.90
C SER A 358 0.84 -2.35 33.38
N PHE A 359 0.69 -1.29 32.58
CA PHE A 359 0.72 -1.36 31.12
C PHE A 359 2.09 -1.01 30.50
N ALA A 360 3.11 -0.65 31.30
CA ALA A 360 4.38 -0.14 30.78
C ALA A 360 5.11 -1.08 29.80
N CYS A 361 4.87 -2.40 29.88
CA CYS A 361 5.41 -3.40 28.95
C CYS A 361 4.41 -3.89 27.88
N VAL A 362 3.24 -3.26 27.73
CA VAL A 362 2.23 -3.68 26.75
C VAL A 362 2.70 -3.38 25.33
N THR A 363 2.77 -4.43 24.50
CA THR A 363 2.95 -4.33 23.04
C THR A 363 1.65 -4.68 22.32
N ILE A 364 1.54 -4.31 21.04
CA ILE A 364 0.39 -4.68 20.20
C ILE A 364 0.55 -6.14 19.70
N PRO A 365 -0.36 -7.07 20.05
CA PRO A 365 -0.36 -8.42 19.49
C PRO A 365 -0.82 -8.39 18.03
N TYR A 366 -0.27 -9.25 17.17
CA TYR A 366 -0.72 -9.38 15.78
C TYR A 366 -1.77 -10.50 15.59
N PHE A 367 -2.67 -10.27 14.63
CA PHE A 367 -3.71 -11.22 14.20
C PHE A 367 -3.13 -12.12 13.11
N ASP A 368 -2.78 -13.36 13.46
CA ASP A 368 -2.16 -14.33 12.55
C ASP A 368 -3.17 -15.01 11.61
N TYR A 369 -3.78 -14.21 10.73
CA TYR A 369 -4.71 -14.74 9.71
C TYR A 369 -4.03 -15.67 8.69
N VAL A 370 -2.70 -15.61 8.53
CA VAL A 370 -1.95 -16.57 7.71
C VAL A 370 -2.11 -17.97 8.28
N GLN A 371 -1.84 -18.11 9.57
CA GLN A 371 -1.96 -19.37 10.27
C GLN A 371 -3.42 -19.80 10.49
N ASP A 372 -4.35 -18.86 10.74
CA ASP A 372 -5.77 -19.19 10.90
C ASP A 372 -6.43 -19.58 9.56
N SER A 373 -5.96 -19.07 8.42
CA SER A 373 -6.43 -19.49 7.08
C SER A 373 -6.03 -20.93 6.73
N VAL A 374 -4.89 -21.42 7.25
CA VAL A 374 -4.47 -22.82 7.06
C VAL A 374 -5.43 -23.77 7.78
N ALA A 375 -5.84 -23.44 9.02
CA ALA A 375 -6.84 -24.21 9.76
C ALA A 375 -8.23 -24.18 9.09
N PHE A 376 -8.59 -23.07 8.44
CA PHE A 376 -9.81 -22.97 7.63
C PHE A 376 -9.77 -23.93 6.42
N ARG A 377 -8.65 -23.96 5.68
CA ARG A 377 -8.47 -24.84 4.51
C ARG A 377 -8.33 -26.32 4.86
N ALA A 378 -7.77 -26.63 6.03
CA ALA A 378 -7.72 -28.00 6.57
C ALA A 378 -9.10 -28.52 7.06
N GLY A 379 -10.16 -27.68 7.02
CA GLY A 379 -11.50 -28.05 7.48
C GLY A 379 -11.67 -28.03 9.02
N SER A 380 -10.60 -27.76 9.77
CA SER A 380 -10.58 -27.68 11.24
C SER A 380 -11.54 -26.62 11.80
N CYS A 381 -11.95 -25.63 10.98
CA CYS A 381 -12.88 -24.56 11.33
C CYS A 381 -13.56 -23.98 10.08
N LYS A 382 -14.81 -23.48 10.20
CA LYS A 382 -15.61 -22.98 9.06
C LYS A 382 -15.85 -21.44 9.02
N SER A 383 -15.19 -20.63 9.87
CA SER A 383 -15.33 -19.16 9.87
C SER A 383 -14.22 -18.43 10.66
N VAL A 384 -14.13 -17.10 10.50
CA VAL A 384 -13.14 -16.24 11.18
C VAL A 384 -13.13 -16.46 12.70
N SER A 385 -14.29 -16.42 13.37
CA SER A 385 -14.34 -16.65 14.83
C SER A 385 -14.21 -18.11 15.24
N ALA A 386 -14.45 -19.07 14.33
CA ALA A 386 -14.19 -20.49 14.60
C ALA A 386 -12.69 -20.80 14.56
N CYS A 387 -11.96 -20.24 13.60
CA CYS A 387 -10.51 -20.43 13.49
C CYS A 387 -9.74 -19.58 14.51
N SER A 388 -10.01 -18.27 14.53
CA SER A 388 -9.14 -17.30 15.19
C SER A 388 -9.49 -17.07 16.66
N SER A 389 -8.50 -17.22 17.54
CA SER A 389 -8.57 -16.93 18.98
C SER A 389 -8.83 -15.45 19.25
N ILE A 390 -8.06 -14.55 18.64
CA ILE A 390 -8.22 -13.10 18.80
C ILE A 390 -9.62 -12.62 18.36
N ALA A 391 -10.18 -13.22 17.31
CA ALA A 391 -11.53 -12.90 16.83
C ALA A 391 -12.65 -13.25 17.84
N ARG A 392 -12.40 -14.21 18.75
CA ARG A 392 -13.29 -14.52 19.88
C ARG A 392 -12.98 -13.68 21.10
N GLU A 393 -11.70 -13.59 21.45
CA GLU A 393 -11.21 -13.15 22.75
C GLU A 393 -11.07 -11.63 22.85
N LEU A 394 -10.90 -10.91 21.74
CA LEU A 394 -10.80 -9.43 21.70
C LEU A 394 -12.18 -8.75 21.72
N THR A 395 -13.02 -9.18 22.68
CA THR A 395 -14.42 -8.79 22.86
C THR A 395 -14.74 -8.56 24.35
N GLY A 396 -15.93 -8.02 24.66
CA GLY A 396 -16.43 -7.91 26.04
C GLY A 396 -15.84 -6.78 26.89
N PHE A 397 -15.35 -5.72 26.26
CA PHE A 397 -14.85 -4.51 26.96
C PHE A 397 -15.98 -3.77 27.68
N LYS A 398 -15.73 -3.33 28.91
CA LYS A 398 -16.67 -2.59 29.78
C LYS A 398 -16.50 -1.08 29.59
N THR A 399 -16.98 -0.56 28.46
CA THR A 399 -16.85 0.86 28.12
C THR A 399 -18.14 1.42 27.53
N SER A 400 -18.29 2.75 27.57
CA SER A 400 -19.33 3.49 26.86
C SER A 400 -18.92 3.84 25.41
N PHE A 401 -17.65 3.67 25.04
CA PHE A 401 -17.17 3.88 23.67
C PHE A 401 -17.88 2.93 22.68
N GLN A 402 -18.40 3.47 21.57
CA GLN A 402 -19.24 2.73 20.62
C GLN A 402 -18.50 2.48 19.30
N TRP A 403 -18.57 1.23 18.82
CA TRP A 403 -18.08 0.82 17.50
C TRP A 403 -18.90 -0.37 16.98
N SER A 404 -18.82 -0.61 15.67
CA SER A 404 -19.53 -1.68 14.97
C SER A 404 -18.56 -2.76 14.51
N ARG A 405 -18.83 -4.03 14.85
CA ARG A 405 -18.04 -5.21 14.44
C ARG A 405 -18.84 -6.05 13.44
N GLY A 406 -18.20 -6.56 12.38
CA GLY A 406 -18.83 -7.46 11.41
C GLY A 406 -19.16 -8.85 11.98
N ASN A 407 -19.93 -9.65 11.23
CA ASN A 407 -20.37 -10.97 11.66
C ASN A 407 -19.29 -12.04 11.41
N TRP A 408 -18.33 -12.14 12.32
CA TRP A 408 -17.20 -13.07 12.19
C TRP A 408 -17.55 -14.54 12.40
N ALA A 409 -18.78 -14.84 12.85
CA ALA A 409 -19.29 -16.20 12.93
C ALA A 409 -19.66 -16.77 11.53
N THR A 410 -20.07 -15.91 10.59
CA THR A 410 -20.36 -16.32 9.21
C THR A 410 -19.19 -16.05 8.26
N ALA A 411 -18.40 -14.98 8.48
CA ALA A 411 -17.25 -14.57 7.67
C ALA A 411 -16.24 -15.69 7.36
N LYS A 412 -15.64 -15.67 6.16
CA LYS A 412 -14.79 -16.73 5.58
C LYS A 412 -13.43 -16.16 5.14
N PHE A 413 -12.33 -16.88 5.37
CA PHE A 413 -11.02 -16.45 4.86
C PHE A 413 -11.00 -16.49 3.32
N THR A 414 -10.29 -15.54 2.70
CA THR A 414 -10.11 -15.48 1.24
C THR A 414 -8.69 -15.96 0.85
N PRO A 415 -8.41 -16.27 -0.43
CA PRO A 415 -7.07 -16.65 -0.86
C PRO A 415 -5.98 -15.63 -0.49
N ASP A 416 -6.23 -14.33 -0.54
CA ASP A 416 -5.26 -13.28 -0.15
C ASP A 416 -4.67 -13.44 1.27
N MET A 417 -5.31 -14.20 2.16
CA MET A 417 -4.85 -14.48 3.53
C MET A 417 -3.99 -15.73 3.65
N SER A 418 -3.81 -16.49 2.56
CA SER A 418 -2.99 -17.71 2.53
C SER A 418 -1.49 -17.42 2.58
N PHE A 419 -0.68 -18.43 2.88
CA PHE A 419 0.77 -18.29 2.75
C PHE A 419 1.25 -18.05 1.31
N VAL A 420 0.56 -18.62 0.31
CA VAL A 420 0.95 -18.47 -1.10
C VAL A 420 0.77 -17.03 -1.54
N ASN A 421 -0.40 -16.45 -1.26
CA ASN A 421 -0.73 -15.08 -1.61
C ASN A 421 0.09 -14.08 -0.79
N ILE A 422 0.38 -14.39 0.48
CA ILE A 422 1.32 -13.61 1.31
C ILE A 422 2.73 -13.65 0.73
N LYS A 423 3.25 -14.82 0.32
CA LYS A 423 4.56 -14.90 -0.33
C LYS A 423 4.57 -14.09 -1.63
N SER A 424 3.59 -14.27 -2.52
CA SER A 424 3.56 -13.54 -3.80
C SER A 424 3.36 -12.03 -3.62
N THR A 425 2.75 -11.58 -2.52
CA THR A 425 2.62 -10.17 -2.14
C THR A 425 3.93 -9.58 -1.57
N VAL A 426 4.66 -10.33 -0.74
CA VAL A 426 5.76 -9.80 0.09
C VAL A 426 7.15 -10.16 -0.44
N LEU A 427 7.35 -11.41 -0.89
CA LEU A 427 8.60 -11.95 -1.43
C LEU A 427 8.35 -12.72 -2.75
N PRO A 428 7.83 -12.06 -3.81
CA PRO A 428 7.62 -12.67 -5.12
C PRO A 428 8.92 -13.20 -5.72
N SER A 429 8.99 -14.50 -6.06
CA SER A 429 10.24 -15.10 -6.56
C SER A 429 10.64 -14.60 -7.95
N GLY A 430 11.95 -14.41 -8.16
CA GLY A 430 12.50 -13.92 -9.44
C GLY A 430 12.27 -12.42 -9.70
N GLN A 431 11.80 -11.66 -8.70
CA GLN A 431 11.36 -10.27 -8.83
C GLN A 431 11.94 -9.42 -7.69
N SER A 432 12.46 -8.24 -8.02
CA SER A 432 13.02 -7.28 -7.05
C SER A 432 12.18 -5.98 -7.07
N PRO A 433 10.98 -5.98 -6.45
CA PRO A 433 10.10 -4.82 -6.40
C PRO A 433 10.70 -3.69 -5.57
N THR A 434 10.29 -2.44 -5.83
CA THR A 434 10.58 -1.31 -4.95
C THR A 434 9.75 -1.39 -3.66
N LEU A 435 10.05 -0.56 -2.66
CA LEU A 435 9.15 -0.39 -1.52
C LEU A 435 7.77 0.12 -1.98
N ALA A 436 7.73 1.06 -2.93
CA ALA A 436 6.47 1.64 -3.42
C ALA A 436 5.57 0.58 -4.06
N ASP A 437 6.17 -0.38 -4.76
CA ASP A 437 5.53 -1.58 -5.27
C ASP A 437 4.98 -2.46 -4.13
N VAL A 438 5.84 -2.89 -3.20
CA VAL A 438 5.48 -3.76 -2.05
C VAL A 438 4.36 -3.14 -1.20
N SER A 439 4.49 -1.87 -0.85
CA SER A 439 3.50 -1.08 -0.10
C SER A 439 2.13 -1.13 -0.76
N LYS A 440 2.08 -0.90 -2.08
CA LYS A 440 0.83 -0.86 -2.85
C LYS A 440 0.22 -2.24 -3.05
N SER A 441 1.01 -3.31 -3.06
CA SER A 441 0.49 -4.70 -3.12
C SER A 441 -0.01 -5.18 -1.76
N ILE A 442 0.72 -4.94 -0.67
CA ILE A 442 0.25 -5.25 0.69
C ILE A 442 -1.06 -4.49 0.99
N GLU A 443 -1.13 -3.19 0.65
CA GLU A 443 -2.35 -2.40 0.79
C GLU A 443 -3.49 -2.94 -0.10
N GLY A 444 -3.24 -3.05 -1.41
CA GLY A 444 -4.25 -3.39 -2.41
C GLY A 444 -4.81 -4.82 -2.31
N ARG A 445 -4.05 -5.73 -1.71
CA ARG A 445 -4.42 -7.14 -1.47
C ARG A 445 -4.83 -7.35 -0.01
N VAL A 446 -3.97 -8.01 0.78
CA VAL A 446 -4.35 -8.60 2.07
C VAL A 446 -4.81 -7.59 3.12
N HIS A 447 -4.31 -6.34 3.11
CA HIS A 447 -4.86 -5.28 3.95
C HIS A 447 -6.33 -5.01 3.62
N ASN A 448 -6.63 -4.65 2.37
CA ASN A 448 -7.99 -4.38 1.91
C ASN A 448 -8.91 -5.62 2.04
N SER A 449 -8.39 -6.81 1.74
CA SER A 449 -9.14 -8.08 1.86
C SER A 449 -9.48 -8.42 3.32
N VAL A 450 -8.61 -8.13 4.30
CA VAL A 450 -8.93 -8.30 5.73
C VAL A 450 -9.86 -7.19 6.23
N HIS A 451 -9.66 -5.93 5.85
CA HIS A 451 -10.57 -4.84 6.18
C HIS A 451 -12.01 -5.12 5.69
N ASN A 452 -12.14 -5.59 4.45
CA ASN A 452 -13.41 -6.02 3.85
C ASN A 452 -14.02 -7.22 4.58
N LEU A 453 -13.22 -8.24 4.91
CA LEU A 453 -13.68 -9.43 5.61
C LEU A 453 -14.17 -9.15 7.04
N LEU A 454 -13.50 -8.24 7.75
CA LEU A 454 -13.86 -7.90 9.14
C LEU A 454 -15.09 -6.98 9.22
N GLY A 455 -15.31 -6.14 8.19
CA GLY A 455 -16.56 -5.41 7.99
C GLY A 455 -16.94 -4.36 9.05
N ALA A 456 -18.13 -3.78 8.89
CA ALA A 456 -18.66 -2.75 9.78
C ALA A 456 -17.71 -1.53 9.93
N ASP A 457 -17.27 -1.11 11.12
CA ASP A 457 -16.32 0.02 11.19
C ASP A 457 -15.00 -0.27 10.46
N MET A 458 -14.59 -1.55 10.31
CA MET A 458 -13.36 -1.91 9.58
C MET A 458 -13.39 -1.55 8.08
N THR A 459 -14.57 -1.42 7.45
CA THR A 459 -14.68 -0.93 6.05
C THR A 459 -14.76 0.60 5.96
N THR A 460 -14.40 1.33 7.02
CA THR A 460 -14.49 2.80 7.06
C THR A 460 -13.16 3.48 7.40
N SER A 461 -13.07 4.80 7.16
CA SER A 461 -11.97 5.63 7.68
C SER A 461 -11.98 5.78 9.21
N SER A 462 -13.02 5.26 9.90
CA SER A 462 -13.08 5.13 11.35
C SER A 462 -12.65 3.74 11.85
N SER A 463 -12.05 2.90 11.01
CA SER A 463 -11.65 1.52 11.35
C SER A 463 -10.84 1.33 12.64
N PRO A 464 -9.97 2.26 13.10
CA PRO A 464 -9.31 2.12 14.40
C PRO A 464 -10.24 2.11 15.61
N LYS A 465 -11.52 2.44 15.46
CA LYS A 465 -12.55 2.20 16.49
C LYS A 465 -12.62 0.72 16.90
N GLU A 466 -12.42 -0.21 15.95
CA GLU A 466 -12.47 -1.65 16.19
C GLU A 466 -11.11 -2.14 16.74
N PRO A 467 -11.04 -2.76 17.93
CA PRO A 467 -9.76 -3.21 18.50
C PRO A 467 -8.90 -4.13 17.63
N MET A 468 -9.49 -4.87 16.68
CA MET A 468 -8.75 -5.71 15.73
C MET A 468 -7.93 -4.91 14.71
N PHE A 469 -8.25 -3.63 14.47
CA PHE A 469 -7.47 -2.76 13.59
C PHE A 469 -5.98 -2.81 13.95
N TRP A 470 -5.67 -2.64 15.24
CA TRP A 470 -4.30 -2.60 15.76
C TRP A 470 -3.58 -3.93 15.52
N SER A 471 -4.26 -5.05 15.72
CA SER A 471 -3.70 -6.39 15.53
C SER A 471 -3.60 -6.81 14.06
N HIS A 472 -4.49 -6.32 13.20
CA HIS A 472 -4.36 -6.45 11.76
C HIS A 472 -3.15 -5.65 11.25
N HIS A 473 -3.07 -4.36 11.59
CA HIS A 473 -1.97 -3.50 11.19
C HIS A 473 -0.62 -3.93 11.78
N ALA A 474 -0.60 -4.53 12.97
CA ALA A 474 0.60 -5.15 13.53
C ALA A 474 1.10 -6.36 12.71
N LEU A 475 0.24 -7.06 11.95
CA LEU A 475 0.70 -8.05 10.96
C LEU A 475 1.12 -7.38 9.64
N ILE A 476 0.41 -6.35 9.16
CA ILE A 476 0.84 -5.57 7.97
C ILE A 476 2.27 -5.01 8.15
N ASP A 477 2.55 -4.47 9.33
CA ASP A 477 3.86 -3.97 9.74
C ASP A 477 4.94 -5.09 9.85
N LEU A 478 4.53 -6.30 10.26
CA LEU A 478 5.39 -7.49 10.25
C LEU A 478 5.68 -7.95 8.81
N LEU A 479 4.71 -7.98 7.91
CA LEU A 479 4.93 -8.35 6.50
C LEU A 479 5.95 -7.41 5.82
N HIS A 480 5.85 -6.10 6.07
CA HIS A 480 6.87 -5.15 5.63
C HIS A 480 8.23 -5.40 6.31
N THR A 481 8.25 -5.70 7.61
CA THR A 481 9.50 -6.03 8.32
C THR A 481 10.20 -7.24 7.70
N ILE A 482 9.47 -8.29 7.33
CA ILE A 482 10.02 -9.46 6.64
C ILE A 482 10.58 -9.08 5.25
N ASN A 483 9.87 -8.24 4.48
CA ASN A 483 10.40 -7.72 3.22
C ASN A 483 11.69 -6.90 3.42
N PHE A 484 11.73 -6.04 4.45
CA PHE A 484 12.89 -5.22 4.76
C PHE A 484 14.11 -6.07 5.14
N GLU A 485 13.97 -6.98 6.12
CA GLU A 485 15.04 -7.90 6.55
C GLU A 485 15.60 -8.70 5.36
N CYS A 486 14.72 -9.22 4.49
CA CYS A 486 15.11 -10.07 3.37
C CYS A 486 15.69 -9.35 2.14
N ARG A 487 15.27 -8.10 1.86
CA ARG A 487 15.54 -7.44 0.55
C ARG A 487 16.06 -6.00 0.63
N ALA A 488 16.00 -5.34 1.79
CA ALA A 488 16.36 -3.92 1.95
C ALA A 488 17.41 -3.65 3.04
N LYS A 489 17.56 -4.56 4.01
CA LYS A 489 18.52 -4.42 5.12
C LYS A 489 19.96 -4.28 4.62
N GLY A 490 20.67 -3.28 5.15
CA GLY A 490 22.04 -2.95 4.73
C GLY A 490 22.17 -2.18 3.41
N LEU A 491 21.07 -1.90 2.69
CA LEU A 491 21.11 -1.08 1.48
C LEU A 491 21.13 0.43 1.82
N PRO A 492 21.62 1.30 0.90
CA PRO A 492 21.61 2.75 1.09
C PRO A 492 20.21 3.35 1.24
N LYS A 493 20.10 4.47 1.98
CA LYS A 493 18.87 5.25 2.21
C LYS A 493 18.07 5.60 0.94
N ASN A 494 18.73 5.69 -0.21
CA ASN A 494 18.16 6.05 -1.50
C ASN A 494 18.02 4.85 -2.47
N ASP A 495 18.24 3.61 -2.03
CA ASP A 495 17.86 2.45 -2.81
C ASP A 495 16.32 2.34 -2.86
N PRO A 496 15.68 2.13 -4.03
CA PRO A 496 14.23 2.04 -4.14
C PRO A 496 13.56 0.94 -3.30
N LYS A 497 14.30 -0.07 -2.83
CA LYS A 497 13.83 -1.11 -1.89
C LYS A 497 13.77 -0.62 -0.44
N VAL A 498 14.49 0.47 -0.12
CA VAL A 498 14.45 1.16 1.18
C VAL A 498 13.53 2.37 1.10
N PHE A 499 13.78 3.31 0.19
CA PHE A 499 12.87 4.42 -0.13
C PHE A 499 13.17 5.03 -1.50
N SER A 500 12.12 5.27 -2.29
CA SER A 500 12.16 6.09 -3.51
C SER A 500 11.12 7.19 -3.45
N SER A 501 11.45 8.41 -3.88
CA SER A 501 10.50 9.54 -3.84
C SER A 501 9.26 9.30 -4.70
N CYS A 502 8.09 9.57 -4.13
CA CYS A 502 6.79 9.27 -4.74
C CYS A 502 5.79 10.42 -4.51
N SER A 503 4.63 10.34 -5.16
CA SER A 503 3.51 11.25 -4.89
C SER A 503 2.53 10.61 -3.90
N VAL A 504 1.94 11.46 -3.06
CA VAL A 504 0.87 11.13 -2.10
C VAL A 504 -0.45 11.76 -2.57
N ARG A 505 -1.61 11.29 -2.10
CA ARG A 505 -2.90 11.87 -2.55
C ARG A 505 -3.21 13.21 -1.88
N SER A 506 -2.48 13.58 -0.82
CA SER A 506 -2.66 14.82 -0.04
C SER A 506 -2.26 16.11 -0.78
N GLY A 507 -1.63 16.00 -1.97
CA GLY A 507 -1.37 17.12 -2.86
C GLY A 507 -0.44 16.75 -4.02
N ALA A 508 -0.15 17.69 -4.92
CA ALA A 508 0.78 17.47 -6.05
C ALA A 508 2.27 17.34 -5.63
N ALA A 509 2.57 17.32 -4.33
CA ALA A 509 3.92 17.22 -3.80
C ALA A 509 4.50 15.82 -4.00
N LYS A 510 5.84 15.76 -4.11
CA LYS A 510 6.59 14.51 -3.94
C LYS A 510 7.13 14.45 -2.52
N VAL A 511 6.92 13.32 -1.86
CA VAL A 511 7.62 12.97 -0.60
C VAL A 511 8.91 12.23 -0.92
N ASP A 512 9.90 12.40 -0.06
CA ASP A 512 11.22 11.77 -0.13
C ASP A 512 11.59 11.07 1.19
N ALA A 513 12.77 10.44 1.23
CA ALA A 513 13.27 9.70 2.39
C ALA A 513 13.58 10.58 3.63
N ASN A 514 13.47 11.91 3.52
CA ASN A 514 13.65 12.88 4.61
C ASN A 514 12.36 13.64 4.95
N SER A 515 11.29 13.41 4.20
CA SER A 515 10.01 14.07 4.41
C SER A 515 9.36 13.61 5.71
N VAL A 516 8.75 14.55 6.44
CA VAL A 516 8.08 14.29 7.71
C VAL A 516 6.74 13.61 7.45
N VAL A 517 6.41 12.58 8.23
CA VAL A 517 5.13 11.86 8.16
C VAL A 517 3.99 12.79 8.59
N ASN A 518 3.09 13.13 7.68
CA ASN A 518 1.94 13.97 8.01
C ASN A 518 0.88 13.16 8.75
N MET A 519 0.54 13.58 9.96
CA MET A 519 -0.39 12.86 10.83
C MET A 519 -1.06 13.88 11.76
N LEU A 520 -2.33 14.18 11.51
CA LEU A 520 -3.10 15.21 12.22
C LEU A 520 -4.34 14.59 12.85
N GLU A 521 -4.80 15.12 13.98
CA GLU A 521 -6.13 14.80 14.51
C GLU A 521 -7.21 15.48 13.64
N ASP A 522 -8.36 14.85 13.43
CA ASP A 522 -9.50 15.47 12.74
C ASP A 522 -9.96 16.75 13.46
N GLY A 523 -10.17 17.83 12.69
CA GLY A 523 -10.39 19.19 13.20
C GLY A 523 -9.13 19.97 13.62
N THR A 524 -7.92 19.42 13.43
CA THR A 524 -6.64 20.10 13.74
C THR A 524 -5.79 20.35 12.48
N SER A 525 -4.95 21.38 12.53
CA SER A 525 -3.96 21.75 11.50
C SER A 525 -2.50 21.50 11.91
N GLN A 526 -2.29 20.87 13.06
CA GLN A 526 -0.98 20.55 13.65
C GLN A 526 -0.68 19.06 13.52
N ASN A 527 0.60 18.70 13.42
CA ASN A 527 1.02 17.30 13.47
C ASN A 527 0.92 16.76 14.91
N VAL A 528 0.82 15.44 15.09
CA VAL A 528 0.77 14.79 16.41
C VAL A 528 2.03 14.99 17.27
N ASP A 529 3.15 15.45 16.71
CA ASP A 529 4.34 15.89 17.48
C ASP A 529 4.15 17.27 18.17
N GLU A 530 3.11 18.01 17.78
CA GLU A 530 2.91 19.42 18.12
C GLU A 530 1.72 19.62 19.07
N THR A 531 0.62 18.88 18.88
CA THR A 531 -0.60 19.05 19.70
C THR A 531 -0.36 18.64 21.16
N ALA A 532 -0.92 19.39 22.11
CA ALA A 532 -0.76 19.09 23.54
C ALA A 532 -1.36 17.73 23.98
N VAL A 533 -2.30 17.17 23.21
CA VAL A 533 -2.96 15.89 23.52
C VAL A 533 -2.10 14.70 23.08
N THR A 534 -1.57 14.76 21.86
CA THR A 534 -0.90 13.62 21.21
C THR A 534 0.61 13.63 21.34
N LYS A 535 1.22 14.81 21.53
CA LYS A 535 2.67 14.96 21.70
C LYS A 535 3.30 14.06 22.77
N PRO A 536 2.67 13.80 23.95
CA PRO A 536 3.23 12.86 24.93
C PRO A 536 3.41 11.42 24.41
N TRP A 537 2.67 11.03 23.37
CA TRP A 537 2.71 9.67 22.80
C TRP A 537 3.63 9.57 21.57
N PHE A 538 3.87 10.67 20.85
CA PHE A 538 4.72 10.71 19.66
C PHE A 538 6.10 11.36 19.90
N ALA A 539 6.32 12.04 21.03
CA ALA A 539 7.60 12.69 21.34
C ALA A 539 8.79 11.72 21.27
N GLY A 540 9.69 11.96 20.32
CA GLY A 540 10.88 11.15 20.08
C GLY A 540 10.67 9.94 19.16
N VAL A 541 9.42 9.58 18.83
CA VAL A 541 9.13 8.56 17.81
C VAL A 541 9.63 9.08 16.46
N PRO A 542 10.41 8.31 15.69
CA PRO A 542 10.92 8.75 14.40
C PRO A 542 9.80 9.25 13.49
N ASN A 543 9.96 10.45 12.94
CA ASN A 543 8.91 11.14 12.18
C ASN A 543 9.27 11.42 10.71
N LYS A 544 10.34 10.83 10.18
CA LYS A 544 10.65 10.82 8.74
C LYS A 544 10.56 9.38 8.21
N TYR A 545 10.20 9.22 6.94
CA TYR A 545 9.93 7.90 6.38
C TYR A 545 11.09 6.89 6.43
N TYR A 546 12.32 7.30 6.09
CA TYR A 546 13.48 6.40 6.22
C TYR A 546 13.80 6.07 7.69
N ASP A 547 13.61 7.03 8.59
CA ASP A 547 13.90 6.88 10.01
C ASP A 547 12.92 5.89 10.69
N LEU A 548 11.96 5.34 9.92
CA LEU A 548 11.01 4.27 10.26
C LEU A 548 11.27 2.95 9.50
N SER A 549 12.30 2.85 8.66
CA SER A 549 12.51 1.69 7.75
C SER A 549 12.85 0.39 8.47
N ASP A 550 13.77 0.44 9.44
CA ASP A 550 14.21 -0.69 10.25
C ASP A 550 13.61 -0.62 11.67
N VAL A 551 12.77 -1.59 12.05
CA VAL A 551 12.11 -1.64 13.38
C VAL A 551 13.11 -1.78 14.53
N THR A 552 14.32 -2.25 14.24
CA THR A 552 15.37 -2.50 15.23
C THR A 552 16.22 -1.26 15.50
N GLN A 553 16.13 -0.22 14.65
CA GLN A 553 16.94 1.01 14.71
C GLN A 553 16.13 2.29 14.99
N LEU A 554 14.98 2.18 15.65
CA LEU A 554 14.11 3.30 16.04
C LEU A 554 14.49 3.96 17.40
N GLY A 555 15.73 3.78 17.85
CA GLY A 555 16.23 4.27 19.13
C GLY A 555 15.48 3.66 20.33
N ALA A 556 14.97 4.50 21.22
CA ALA A 556 14.20 4.05 22.40
C ALA A 556 12.85 3.38 22.04
N PHE A 557 12.43 3.47 20.78
CA PHE A 557 11.17 2.89 20.29
C PHE A 557 11.40 1.60 19.46
N SER A 558 12.64 1.11 19.36
CA SER A 558 12.95 -0.13 18.65
C SER A 558 12.16 -1.32 19.20
N TYR A 559 11.71 -2.20 18.30
CA TYR A 559 10.93 -3.39 18.64
C TYR A 559 11.26 -4.56 17.74
N ASN A 560 10.95 -5.74 18.24
CA ASN A 560 11.08 -7.02 17.56
C ASN A 560 9.72 -7.67 17.36
N TYR A 561 9.68 -8.68 16.49
CA TYR A 561 8.57 -9.62 16.42
C TYR A 561 8.97 -10.99 16.95
N GLU A 562 8.02 -11.65 17.62
CA GLU A 562 8.04 -13.10 17.78
C GLU A 562 7.27 -13.71 16.61
N MET A 563 7.93 -14.56 15.82
CA MET A 563 7.36 -15.20 14.64
C MET A 563 7.37 -16.71 14.78
N SER A 564 6.32 -17.35 14.28
CA SER A 564 6.24 -18.81 14.19
C SER A 564 5.63 -19.27 12.87
N GLY A 565 5.64 -20.60 12.66
CA GLY A 565 5.03 -21.24 11.49
C GLY A 565 5.48 -20.60 10.17
N PHE A 566 4.52 -20.37 9.29
CA PHE A 566 4.75 -19.82 7.96
C PHE A 566 5.38 -18.41 7.95
N LEU A 567 5.11 -17.56 8.95
CA LEU A 567 5.72 -16.23 9.05
C LEU A 567 7.21 -16.32 9.43
N LYS A 568 7.58 -17.26 10.31
CA LYS A 568 8.99 -17.61 10.56
C LYS A 568 9.65 -18.09 9.27
N ASP A 569 9.02 -18.98 8.52
CA ASP A 569 9.63 -19.56 7.31
C ASP A 569 9.89 -18.52 6.21
N LEU A 570 9.00 -17.54 6.07
CA LEU A 570 9.12 -16.42 5.14
C LEU A 570 10.39 -15.60 5.40
N LEU A 571 10.66 -15.28 6.67
CA LEU A 571 11.88 -14.59 7.09
C LEU A 571 13.13 -15.49 7.08
N THR A 572 12.97 -16.76 7.48
CA THR A 572 14.11 -17.70 7.60
C THR A 572 14.74 -18.01 6.25
N ASN A 573 13.93 -18.09 5.18
CA ASN A 573 14.38 -18.51 3.85
C ASN A 573 14.38 -17.37 2.81
N CYS A 574 13.64 -16.28 3.05
CA CYS A 574 13.51 -15.14 2.16
C CYS A 574 13.13 -15.55 0.71
N ASP A 575 13.95 -15.22 -0.28
CA ASP A 575 13.69 -15.59 -1.69
C ASP A 575 13.78 -17.12 -1.92
N ASN A 576 14.45 -17.84 -1.01
CA ASN A 576 14.63 -19.30 -1.03
C ASN A 576 13.49 -20.06 -0.33
N VAL A 577 12.30 -19.47 -0.15
CA VAL A 577 11.08 -20.20 0.24
C VAL A 577 10.68 -21.16 -0.88
N VAL A 578 11.38 -22.29 -0.90
CA VAL A 578 11.07 -23.54 -1.58
C VAL A 578 10.66 -24.53 -0.47
N PRO A 579 9.63 -25.38 -0.65
CA PRO A 579 9.19 -26.31 0.40
C PRO A 579 10.16 -27.48 0.72
N ASP A 580 11.40 -27.20 1.14
CA ASP A 580 12.34 -28.24 1.62
C ASP A 580 11.81 -28.93 2.91
N ASN A 581 12.38 -30.07 3.29
CA ASN A 581 12.01 -30.82 4.51
C ASN A 581 12.70 -30.30 5.78
N ARG A 582 13.50 -29.23 5.68
CA ARG A 582 14.33 -28.76 6.79
C ARG A 582 13.53 -27.98 7.82
N GLU A 583 13.11 -28.71 8.86
CA GLU A 583 12.90 -28.16 10.20
C GLU A 583 14.21 -27.61 10.80
N ASP A 584 15.36 -28.02 10.24
CA ASP A 584 16.69 -27.44 10.48
C ASP A 584 16.65 -25.93 10.23
N ALA A 585 16.52 -25.16 11.30
CA ALA A 585 16.49 -23.71 11.21
C ALA A 585 17.83 -23.20 10.63
N VAL A 586 17.76 -22.52 9.48
CA VAL A 586 18.80 -21.55 9.12
C VAL A 586 18.82 -20.54 10.26
N ILE A 587 19.94 -20.46 10.98
CA ILE A 587 20.14 -19.44 12.01
C ILE A 587 20.36 -18.11 11.28
N VAL A 588 19.27 -17.43 10.97
CA VAL A 588 19.31 -16.03 10.53
C VAL A 588 19.73 -15.19 11.74
N ASP A 589 20.78 -14.40 11.57
CA ASP A 589 21.21 -13.40 12.55
C ASP A 589 20.23 -12.22 12.54
N THR A 590 19.11 -12.40 13.23
CA THR A 590 18.03 -11.42 13.37
C THR A 590 17.71 -11.23 14.85
N PRO A 591 17.44 -9.99 15.32
CA PRO A 591 17.02 -9.74 16.70
C PRO A 591 15.57 -10.18 16.98
N HIS A 592 14.86 -10.67 15.95
CA HIS A 592 13.51 -11.20 16.06
C HIS A 592 13.48 -12.62 16.66
N VAL A 593 12.42 -12.94 17.41
CA VAL A 593 12.32 -14.21 18.16
C VAL A 593 11.63 -15.26 17.28
N LEU A 594 12.39 -16.23 16.76
CA LEU A 594 11.87 -17.27 15.88
C LEU A 594 11.45 -18.53 16.67
N THR A 595 10.16 -18.71 16.91
CA THR A 595 9.61 -19.86 17.65
C THR A 595 9.08 -20.94 16.70
N THR A 596 9.21 -22.20 17.08
CA THR A 596 8.64 -23.33 16.31
C THR A 596 7.23 -23.62 16.82
N THR A 597 6.25 -23.70 15.91
CA THR A 597 4.88 -24.10 16.22
C THR A 597 4.49 -25.29 15.37
N TYR A 598 4.28 -26.44 16.01
CA TYR A 598 3.81 -27.65 15.35
C TYR A 598 2.27 -27.67 15.34
N ARG A 599 1.68 -27.52 14.15
CA ARG A 599 0.26 -27.80 13.88
C ARG A 599 0.20 -28.83 12.75
N LYS A 600 -0.70 -29.82 12.84
CA LYS A 600 -0.85 -30.85 11.78
C LYS A 600 -1.18 -30.18 10.43
N ASP A 601 -2.11 -29.24 10.46
CA ASP A 601 -2.62 -28.46 9.34
C ASP A 601 -1.49 -27.77 8.54
N ASN A 602 -0.38 -27.42 9.21
CA ASN A 602 0.81 -26.85 8.57
C ASN A 602 1.63 -27.90 7.81
N ALA A 603 1.69 -29.14 8.29
CA ALA A 603 2.39 -30.23 7.60
C ALA A 603 1.64 -30.61 6.31
N ASP A 604 0.31 -30.70 6.39
CA ASP A 604 -0.55 -30.99 5.24
C ASP A 604 -0.41 -29.88 4.16
N GLU A 605 -0.41 -28.60 4.56
CA GLU A 605 -0.13 -27.44 3.69
C GLU A 605 1.28 -27.46 3.08
N ARG A 606 2.33 -27.80 3.85
CA ARG A 606 3.71 -27.92 3.34
C ARG A 606 3.84 -29.02 2.29
N VAL A 607 3.17 -30.15 2.49
CA VAL A 607 3.14 -31.27 1.52
C VAL A 607 2.46 -30.83 0.22
N TRP A 608 1.33 -30.12 0.31
CA TRP A 608 0.65 -29.57 -0.86
C TRP A 608 1.52 -28.59 -1.65
N GLN A 609 2.09 -27.57 -0.98
CA GLN A 609 2.99 -26.60 -1.62
C GLN A 609 4.18 -27.29 -2.30
N ARG A 610 4.78 -28.30 -1.66
CA ARG A 610 5.88 -29.09 -2.24
C ARG A 610 5.47 -29.81 -3.51
N ALA A 611 4.35 -30.55 -3.45
CA ALA A 611 3.86 -31.32 -4.58
C ALA A 611 3.53 -30.42 -5.78
N MET A 612 2.96 -29.24 -5.51
CA MET A 612 2.67 -28.24 -6.55
C MET A 612 3.94 -27.62 -7.15
N MET A 613 4.94 -27.24 -6.35
CA MET A 613 6.23 -26.75 -6.87
C MET A 613 6.98 -27.82 -7.67
N GLN A 614 6.94 -29.08 -7.24
CA GLN A 614 7.51 -30.21 -7.98
C GLN A 614 6.77 -30.45 -9.31
N LEU A 615 5.44 -30.32 -9.33
CA LEU A 615 4.64 -30.40 -10.56
C LEU A 615 4.95 -29.24 -11.52
N GLY A 616 5.16 -28.03 -11.00
CA GLY A 616 5.61 -26.88 -11.79
C GLY A 616 6.98 -27.11 -12.44
N ALA A 617 7.96 -27.57 -11.67
CA ALA A 617 9.28 -27.92 -12.18
C ALA A 617 9.23 -29.05 -13.23
N ALA A 618 8.44 -30.11 -12.99
CA ALA A 618 8.20 -31.18 -13.95
C ALA A 618 7.47 -30.71 -15.23
N SER A 619 6.76 -29.58 -15.15
CA SER A 619 6.10 -28.92 -16.29
C SER A 619 7.01 -27.89 -16.99
N ASN A 620 8.30 -27.85 -16.65
CA ASN A 620 9.31 -26.88 -17.13
C ASN A 620 8.95 -25.40 -16.85
N LEU A 621 8.20 -25.13 -15.78
CA LEU A 621 7.90 -23.77 -15.34
C LEU A 621 9.10 -23.16 -14.57
N THR A 622 9.22 -21.83 -14.62
CA THR A 622 10.08 -21.10 -13.69
C THR A 622 9.51 -21.17 -12.26
N VAL A 623 10.31 -20.87 -11.24
CA VAL A 623 9.83 -20.78 -9.85
C VAL A 623 8.67 -19.76 -9.75
N SER A 624 8.81 -18.62 -10.43
CA SER A 624 7.81 -17.56 -10.50
C SER A 624 6.51 -17.99 -11.21
N ASP A 625 6.62 -18.75 -12.30
CA ASP A 625 5.46 -19.36 -12.97
C ASP A 625 4.78 -20.40 -12.08
N ALA A 626 5.54 -21.29 -11.43
CA ALA A 626 5.01 -22.33 -10.56
C ALA A 626 4.23 -21.77 -9.37
N GLU A 627 4.71 -20.68 -8.77
CA GLU A 627 3.98 -19.92 -7.73
C GLU A 627 2.69 -19.30 -8.25
N LEU A 628 2.69 -18.73 -9.46
CA LEU A 628 1.47 -18.20 -10.09
C LEU A 628 0.45 -19.31 -10.40
N GLU A 629 0.91 -20.49 -10.82
CA GLU A 629 0.01 -21.64 -11.02
C GLU A 629 -0.49 -22.24 -9.69
N MET A 630 0.30 -22.19 -8.62
CA MET A 630 -0.16 -22.50 -7.25
C MET A 630 -1.25 -21.54 -6.79
N GLU A 631 -1.07 -20.23 -7.01
CA GLU A 631 -2.02 -19.21 -6.63
C GLU A 631 -3.37 -19.45 -7.33
N LYS A 632 -3.37 -19.70 -8.65
CA LYS A 632 -4.57 -20.08 -9.43
C LYS A 632 -5.28 -21.32 -8.87
N VAL A 633 -4.54 -22.41 -8.62
CA VAL A 633 -5.13 -23.66 -8.11
C VAL A 633 -5.72 -23.45 -6.72
N GLN A 634 -5.12 -22.58 -5.91
CA GLN A 634 -5.64 -22.24 -4.60
C GLN A 634 -6.89 -21.34 -4.68
N THR A 635 -6.93 -20.36 -5.58
CA THR A 635 -8.15 -19.60 -5.89
C THR A 635 -9.32 -20.53 -6.24
N LEU A 636 -9.06 -21.57 -7.06
CA LEU A 636 -10.09 -22.57 -7.36
C LEU A 636 -10.50 -23.40 -6.14
N LEU A 637 -9.57 -23.81 -5.27
CA LEU A 637 -9.92 -24.50 -4.01
C LEU A 637 -10.85 -23.64 -3.11
N TYR A 638 -10.58 -22.34 -2.98
CA TYR A 638 -11.45 -21.43 -2.21
C TYR A 638 -12.85 -21.23 -2.81
N GLU A 639 -12.99 -21.27 -4.14
CA GLU A 639 -14.32 -21.19 -4.77
C GLU A 639 -15.06 -22.54 -4.78
N ASN A 640 -14.36 -23.65 -4.99
CA ASN A 640 -14.97 -24.94 -5.31
C ASN A 640 -15.02 -25.96 -4.16
N CYS A 641 -14.21 -25.78 -3.11
CA CYS A 641 -14.04 -26.76 -2.01
C CYS A 641 -14.25 -26.17 -0.62
N PHE A 642 -13.85 -24.92 -0.37
CA PHE A 642 -13.90 -24.33 0.97
C PHE A 642 -15.22 -23.56 1.22
N PRO A 643 -15.68 -23.41 2.48
CA PRO A 643 -17.00 -22.85 2.76
C PRO A 643 -17.12 -21.38 2.33
N GLY A 644 -17.83 -21.10 1.24
CA GLY A 644 -18.11 -19.76 0.75
C GLY A 644 -18.11 -19.64 -0.78
N THR A 645 -17.74 -18.46 -1.24
CA THR A 645 -17.47 -18.11 -2.65
C THR A 645 -16.58 -16.87 -2.66
N ILE A 646 -15.75 -16.69 -3.67
CA ILE A 646 -14.89 -15.52 -3.78
C ILE A 646 -15.74 -14.30 -4.18
N GLN A 647 -15.69 -13.26 -3.35
CA GLN A 647 -16.47 -12.05 -3.54
C GLN A 647 -15.57 -10.83 -3.79
N ASP A 648 -16.18 -9.81 -4.40
CA ASP A 648 -15.56 -8.51 -4.53
C ASP A 648 -15.50 -7.78 -3.17
N PHE A 649 -14.73 -6.70 -3.13
CA PHE A 649 -14.84 -5.70 -2.08
C PHE A 649 -16.22 -5.04 -2.07
N ASP A 650 -16.71 -4.68 -0.88
CA ASP A 650 -17.97 -3.94 -0.68
C ASP A 650 -18.01 -2.63 -1.50
N PRO A 651 -19.14 -2.26 -2.13
CA PRO A 651 -19.22 -1.06 -2.97
C PRO A 651 -18.89 0.26 -2.26
N GLU A 652 -19.28 0.43 -1.00
CA GLU A 652 -18.97 1.64 -0.22
C GLU A 652 -17.52 1.61 0.28
N PHE A 653 -16.95 0.44 0.58
CA PHE A 653 -15.50 0.30 0.83
C PHE A 653 -14.68 0.67 -0.42
N LYS A 654 -15.06 0.19 -1.61
CA LYS A 654 -14.38 0.55 -2.87
C LYS A 654 -14.43 2.05 -3.13
N LYS A 655 -15.60 2.67 -2.94
CA LYS A 655 -15.82 4.12 -3.04
C LYS A 655 -15.01 4.94 -2.03
N LEU A 656 -14.86 4.44 -0.79
CA LEU A 656 -13.96 5.06 0.19
C LEU A 656 -12.50 5.02 -0.28
N MET A 657 -12.01 3.88 -0.75
CA MET A 657 -10.61 3.69 -1.12
C MET A 657 -10.23 4.32 -2.48
N GLY A 658 -11.20 4.74 -3.29
CA GLY A 658 -11.01 5.20 -4.67
C GLY A 658 -10.75 4.04 -5.64
N MET A 659 -11.49 2.95 -5.48
CA MET A 659 -11.36 1.66 -6.16
C MET A 659 -12.66 1.22 -6.85
N GLU A 660 -13.61 2.12 -7.11
CA GLU A 660 -14.97 1.80 -7.62
C GLU A 660 -14.96 0.94 -8.90
N ASN A 661 -14.00 1.19 -9.78
CA ASN A 661 -13.81 0.48 -11.06
C ASN A 661 -12.84 -0.71 -10.97
N MET A 662 -12.41 -1.09 -9.77
CA MET A 662 -11.56 -2.24 -9.49
C MET A 662 -12.37 -3.36 -8.84
N LYS A 663 -11.82 -4.58 -8.84
CA LYS A 663 -12.31 -5.70 -8.02
C LYS A 663 -11.18 -6.22 -7.12
N SER A 664 -11.53 -7.03 -6.11
CA SER A 664 -10.57 -7.77 -5.29
C SER A 664 -9.65 -8.68 -6.13
N HIS A 665 -8.38 -8.82 -5.71
CA HIS A 665 -7.37 -9.64 -6.41
C HIS A 665 -7.85 -11.07 -6.64
N ASP A 666 -8.39 -11.69 -5.59
CA ASP A 666 -8.93 -13.05 -5.60
C ASP A 666 -10.04 -13.23 -6.65
N LEU A 667 -10.94 -12.25 -6.80
CA LEU A 667 -12.00 -12.30 -7.82
C LEU A 667 -11.46 -12.08 -9.23
N MET A 668 -10.44 -11.23 -9.42
CA MET A 668 -9.78 -11.12 -10.73
C MET A 668 -9.23 -12.48 -11.17
N LEU A 669 -8.50 -13.13 -10.26
CA LEU A 669 -7.84 -14.39 -10.58
C LEU A 669 -8.88 -15.48 -10.91
N LEU A 670 -9.98 -15.57 -10.14
CA LEU A 670 -11.06 -16.52 -10.40
C LEU A 670 -11.70 -16.31 -11.78
N GLU A 671 -12.15 -15.09 -12.10
CA GLU A 671 -12.76 -14.78 -13.39
C GLU A 671 -11.80 -15.04 -14.57
N SER A 672 -10.51 -14.76 -14.38
CA SER A 672 -9.48 -14.99 -15.41
C SER A 672 -9.28 -16.48 -15.73
N ILE A 673 -9.44 -17.36 -14.74
CA ILE A 673 -9.35 -18.81 -14.91
C ILE A 673 -10.65 -19.33 -15.54
N GLN A 674 -11.81 -18.95 -15.02
CA GLN A 674 -13.13 -19.40 -15.49
C GLN A 674 -13.42 -18.98 -16.94
N SER A 675 -12.98 -17.80 -17.36
CA SER A 675 -13.11 -17.31 -18.75
C SER A 675 -12.09 -17.94 -19.71
N GLY A 676 -11.10 -18.69 -19.22
CA GLY A 676 -9.99 -19.19 -20.02
C GLY A 676 -8.99 -18.12 -20.47
N ALA A 677 -9.09 -16.88 -19.96
CA ALA A 677 -8.16 -15.80 -20.26
C ALA A 677 -6.77 -15.99 -19.61
N ASN A 678 -6.71 -16.74 -18.51
CA ASN A 678 -5.51 -17.07 -17.74
C ASN A 678 -5.58 -18.52 -17.23
N PRO A 679 -5.56 -19.53 -18.13
CA PRO A 679 -5.76 -20.92 -17.77
C PRO A 679 -4.63 -21.45 -16.88
N ILE A 680 -4.89 -22.51 -16.12
CA ILE A 680 -3.85 -23.24 -15.38
C ILE A 680 -2.98 -24.01 -16.38
N LYS A 681 -1.66 -23.81 -16.33
CA LYS A 681 -0.67 -24.46 -17.20
C LYS A 681 -0.32 -25.88 -16.76
N LEU A 682 -0.60 -26.23 -15.50
CA LEU A 682 -0.28 -27.53 -14.91
C LEU A 682 -1.23 -28.63 -15.42
N PRO A 683 -0.77 -29.88 -15.64
CA PRO A 683 -1.62 -30.99 -16.07
C PRO A 683 -2.81 -31.21 -15.11
N LEU A 684 -4.03 -31.20 -15.65
CA LEU A 684 -5.28 -31.23 -14.88
C LEU A 684 -5.39 -32.46 -13.97
N ASP A 685 -4.99 -33.62 -14.46
CA ASP A 685 -5.01 -34.89 -13.72
C ASP A 685 -3.99 -34.93 -12.56
N LYS A 686 -2.97 -34.07 -12.58
CA LYS A 686 -1.92 -34.03 -11.55
C LYS A 686 -2.27 -33.06 -10.43
N TRP A 687 -2.63 -31.81 -10.75
CA TRP A 687 -2.93 -30.84 -9.68
C TRP A 687 -4.25 -31.17 -8.96
N THR A 688 -5.26 -31.70 -9.66
CA THR A 688 -6.50 -32.16 -9.00
C THR A 688 -6.27 -33.36 -8.09
N ALA A 689 -5.33 -34.26 -8.41
CA ALA A 689 -4.96 -35.37 -7.54
C ALA A 689 -4.20 -34.93 -6.29
N ILE A 690 -3.31 -33.94 -6.40
CA ILE A 690 -2.62 -33.32 -5.26
C ILE A 690 -3.63 -32.65 -4.32
N ASN A 691 -4.62 -31.93 -4.88
CA ASN A 691 -5.72 -31.32 -4.14
C ASN A 691 -6.60 -32.38 -3.44
N GLU A 692 -7.04 -33.41 -4.16
CA GLU A 692 -7.88 -34.50 -3.61
C GLU A 692 -7.16 -35.25 -2.48
N GLN A 693 -5.85 -35.48 -2.60
CA GLN A 693 -5.04 -36.11 -1.56
C GLN A 693 -4.92 -35.25 -0.29
N THR A 694 -4.88 -33.92 -0.42
CA THR A 694 -4.64 -32.98 0.69
C THR A 694 -5.93 -32.52 1.37
N TYR A 695 -6.91 -32.09 0.57
CA TYR A 695 -8.12 -31.40 1.03
C TYR A 695 -9.42 -32.21 0.79
N HIS A 696 -9.31 -33.43 0.27
CA HIS A 696 -10.45 -34.29 -0.08
C HIS A 696 -11.45 -33.62 -1.05
N CYS A 697 -10.90 -32.77 -1.92
CA CYS A 697 -11.62 -32.10 -2.99
C CYS A 697 -10.65 -31.67 -4.11
N ARG A 698 -10.93 -32.08 -5.35
CA ARG A 698 -10.15 -31.79 -6.56
C ARG A 698 -9.90 -30.30 -6.82
N GLY A 699 -10.88 -29.44 -6.55
CA GLY A 699 -10.83 -28.00 -6.82
C GLY A 699 -11.14 -27.56 -8.25
N ASP A 700 -11.15 -28.43 -9.27
CA ASP A 700 -11.51 -28.04 -10.65
C ASP A 700 -13.02 -27.90 -10.90
N VAL A 701 -13.84 -28.58 -10.10
CA VAL A 701 -15.30 -28.53 -10.14
C VAL A 701 -15.86 -28.21 -8.75
N LYS A 702 -16.90 -27.37 -8.70
CA LYS A 702 -17.57 -27.00 -7.44
C LYS A 702 -18.28 -28.21 -6.84
N VAL A 703 -17.90 -28.59 -5.63
CA VAL A 703 -18.66 -29.57 -4.84
C VAL A 703 -19.94 -28.90 -4.36
N LEU A 704 -21.08 -29.55 -4.59
CA LEU A 704 -22.36 -29.13 -4.04
C LEU A 704 -22.50 -29.76 -2.64
N GLU A 705 -22.63 -28.93 -1.59
CA GLU A 705 -23.03 -29.36 -0.23
C GLU A 705 -24.50 -29.85 -0.21
#